data_AF-A0A1J9PA75-F1
#
_entry.id   AF-A0A1J9PA75-F1
#
_cell.length_a   1.000
_cell.length_b   1.000
_cell.length_c   1.000
_cell.angle_alpha   90.00
_cell.angle_beta   90.00
_cell.angle_gamma   90.00
#
_symmetry.space_group_name_H-M   'P 1'
#
loop_
_entity.id
_entity.type
_entity.pdbx_description
1 polymer ?
#
loop_
_entity_poly.entity_id
_entity_poly.type
_entity_poly.pdbx_seq_one_letter_code
_entity_poly.pdbx_strand_id
1 'polypeptide(L)'
;MSVISINGNQLDPHAQSQQLQDLNLYSDDASKSDYILIQAGTGRLSNEQRGMFRNLGVDIMEYVSKDTYLCGYKGTDLTQIRSLDFVSWANAYLDQFVVQSSLKSNPPGFKPISAFTTVPKTSRLQLVDIIVHHDVDPKNDAVRAAIARAARTDLKSGKVSSRSIRMQVQQQYLDDVAAIDAVYLIQQVHPFVLWNNKAWEVLGCDTTNMVADATEYKGEGQVVAIGDTGFDIGRTDDTHPAFTGRVKHLYALGRPDAADDPDGHGTHVSGSILGDGDSPAMGGKISGAAPKAELVLQSVLDSSNGLGGIPSDLGDLFIVPYNEQGARIHTNSWGSSSLFGQIPYDESATQVDRFIWEHPDMLILFAAGNEGTDRNFDGVIDLSQVGSQAAAKNIITVGASENNRPDIGVQYGFRWPTAPFRTDLMANNPAGMAAFSSRGPTVEGRFKPDLVAPGTALLSTLSRNAQSDSQYGESLDPQWWFLAGTSMATPLVAGCAAAVRESLVKNGTTNPSAALVKALLINGALELVGQYDPSEAGPSPNNSSGFGLVNLRNSIILPNQDNGGFQEGDPLRQGEGADKPITVIIPKATGERAAEGSVLKVTLVWSDPPGAELQNDLDLLVRTADGKELHGNMGEETGFDRVNNVEQITWTNIPEGEAQIVVSAFRITRDDSPQPYAVVWSINRPLKPRV
;
A
#
# COMPACT_ATOMS: atom_id res chain seq x y z
N MET A 1 -26.23 -3.33 6.25
CA MET A 1 -26.37 -4.25 5.11
C MET A 1 -25.66 -5.55 5.48
N SER A 2 -26.36 -6.68 5.41
CA SER A 2 -25.91 -8.04 5.78
C SER A 2 -25.01 -8.72 4.74
N VAL A 3 -24.69 -8.03 3.64
CA VAL A 3 -23.94 -8.61 2.51
C VAL A 3 -22.51 -8.92 2.91
N ILE A 4 -22.20 -10.20 2.97
CA ILE A 4 -20.86 -10.75 3.12
C ILE A 4 -20.15 -10.62 1.77
N SER A 5 -18.96 -10.02 1.76
CA SER A 5 -18.09 -9.92 0.60
C SER A 5 -16.78 -10.63 0.88
N ILE A 6 -16.44 -11.63 0.08
CA ILE A 6 -15.19 -12.40 0.19
C ILE A 6 -14.68 -12.68 -1.22
N ASN A 7 -13.42 -12.35 -1.50
CA ASN A 7 -12.77 -12.64 -2.80
C ASN A 7 -13.54 -12.05 -4.02
N GLY A 8 -14.18 -10.90 -3.81
CA GLY A 8 -15.03 -10.23 -4.81
C GLY A 8 -16.38 -10.91 -5.08
N ASN A 9 -16.74 -11.94 -4.32
CA ASN A 9 -18.04 -12.59 -4.34
C ASN A 9 -18.91 -12.06 -3.20
N GLN A 10 -20.21 -11.90 -3.44
CA GLN A 10 -21.15 -11.35 -2.47
C GLN A 10 -22.27 -12.34 -2.13
N LEU A 11 -22.67 -12.36 -0.86
CA LEU A 11 -23.80 -13.14 -0.35
C LEU A 11 -24.55 -12.34 0.71
N ASP A 12 -25.86 -12.20 0.54
CA ASP A 12 -26.73 -11.79 1.64
C ASP A 12 -27.40 -13.04 2.25
N PRO A 13 -26.90 -13.56 3.38
CA PRO A 13 -27.40 -14.82 3.94
C PRO A 13 -28.87 -14.77 4.33
N HIS A 14 -29.40 -13.58 4.66
CA HIS A 14 -30.79 -13.41 5.05
C HIS A 14 -31.69 -13.25 3.83
N ALA A 15 -31.34 -12.34 2.91
CA ALA A 15 -32.14 -12.10 1.70
C ALA A 15 -32.13 -13.30 0.74
N GLN A 16 -31.08 -14.14 0.81
CA GLN A 16 -30.86 -15.28 -0.09
C GLN A 16 -31.00 -16.63 0.62
N SER A 17 -31.58 -16.65 1.82
CA SER A 17 -31.78 -17.86 2.62
C SER A 17 -32.47 -19.00 1.85
N GLN A 18 -33.56 -18.71 1.14
CA GLN A 18 -34.25 -19.72 0.31
C GLN A 18 -33.36 -20.24 -0.82
N GLN A 19 -32.59 -19.36 -1.48
CA GLN A 19 -31.68 -19.75 -2.55
C GLN A 19 -30.56 -20.65 -2.03
N LEU A 20 -30.05 -20.37 -0.83
CA LEU A 20 -29.05 -21.22 -0.17
C LEU A 20 -29.61 -22.61 0.14
N GLN A 21 -30.87 -22.72 0.56
CA GLN A 21 -31.54 -24.00 0.78
C GLN A 21 -31.75 -24.77 -0.54
N ASP A 22 -32.28 -24.10 -1.56
CA ASP A 22 -32.58 -24.70 -2.86
C ASP A 22 -31.31 -25.23 -3.57
N LEU A 23 -30.17 -24.56 -3.36
CA LEU A 23 -28.87 -24.94 -3.90
C LEU A 23 -28.06 -25.87 -2.98
N ASN A 24 -28.60 -26.25 -1.82
CA ASN A 24 -27.91 -27.05 -0.82
C ASN A 24 -26.57 -26.43 -0.35
N LEU A 25 -26.57 -25.11 -0.20
CA LEU A 25 -25.43 -24.29 0.27
C LEU A 25 -25.60 -23.85 1.72
N TYR A 26 -26.74 -24.11 2.35
CA TYR A 26 -26.89 -23.98 3.80
C TYR A 26 -26.59 -25.34 4.45
N SER A 27 -25.42 -25.46 5.07
CA SER A 27 -24.93 -26.74 5.60
C SER A 27 -25.68 -27.13 6.87
N ASP A 28 -26.12 -28.38 6.96
CA ASP A 28 -26.73 -28.92 8.18
C ASP A 28 -25.72 -28.91 9.34
N ASP A 29 -24.48 -29.29 9.04
CA ASP A 29 -23.35 -29.40 9.97
C ASP A 29 -22.03 -28.95 9.29
N ALA A 30 -20.92 -28.98 10.04
CA ALA A 30 -19.57 -28.68 9.55
C ALA A 30 -18.75 -29.94 9.22
N SER A 31 -19.37 -31.11 9.01
CA SER A 31 -18.64 -32.38 8.81
C SER A 31 -17.75 -32.45 7.57
N LYS A 32 -17.93 -31.50 6.63
CA LYS A 32 -17.19 -31.43 5.37
C LYS A 32 -16.12 -30.35 5.34
N SER A 33 -16.03 -29.52 6.38
CA SER A 33 -15.07 -28.42 6.42
C SER A 33 -14.61 -28.15 7.83
N ASP A 34 -13.30 -27.99 7.98
CA ASP A 34 -12.70 -27.49 9.22
C ASP A 34 -12.83 -25.97 9.38
N TYR A 35 -13.52 -25.29 8.45
CA TYR A 35 -13.66 -23.84 8.40
C TYR A 35 -15.14 -23.43 8.29
N ILE A 36 -15.50 -22.43 9.08
CA ILE A 36 -16.87 -21.89 9.14
C ILE A 36 -16.83 -20.37 9.02
N LEU A 37 -17.91 -19.81 8.49
CA LEU A 37 -18.19 -18.39 8.55
C LEU A 37 -19.21 -18.14 9.66
N ILE A 38 -18.95 -17.11 10.48
CA ILE A 38 -19.87 -16.65 11.51
C ILE A 38 -20.07 -15.14 11.32
N GLN A 39 -21.31 -14.72 11.10
CA GLN A 39 -21.72 -13.32 11.12
C GLN A 39 -22.30 -12.99 12.49
N ALA A 40 -21.74 -11.99 13.15
CA ALA A 40 -22.26 -11.46 14.40
C ALA A 40 -23.41 -10.48 14.12
N GLY A 41 -24.52 -10.61 14.85
CA GLY A 41 -25.69 -9.73 14.73
C GLY A 41 -25.60 -8.44 15.52
N THR A 42 -24.59 -8.30 16.39
CA THR A 42 -24.47 -7.18 17.35
C THR A 42 -23.35 -6.19 17.02
N GLY A 43 -22.70 -6.32 15.86
CA GLY A 43 -21.45 -5.62 15.55
C GLY A 43 -20.24 -6.36 16.11
N ARG A 44 -19.24 -5.60 16.62
CA ARG A 44 -18.02 -6.15 17.22
C ARG A 44 -18.31 -7.13 18.37
N LEU A 45 -17.68 -8.30 18.32
CA LEU A 45 -17.72 -9.30 19.39
C LEU A 45 -17.08 -8.80 20.70
N SER A 46 -17.78 -8.93 21.83
CA SER A 46 -17.26 -8.67 23.17
C SER A 46 -16.27 -9.76 23.63
N ASN A 47 -15.46 -9.48 24.65
CA ASN A 47 -14.52 -10.46 25.19
C ASN A 47 -15.23 -11.69 25.79
N GLU A 48 -16.46 -11.51 26.30
CA GLU A 48 -17.31 -12.60 26.79
C GLU A 48 -17.81 -13.47 25.63
N GLN A 49 -18.34 -12.85 24.57
CA GLN A 49 -18.82 -13.54 23.36
C GLN A 49 -17.69 -14.35 22.70
N ARG A 50 -16.48 -13.78 22.60
CA ARG A 50 -15.28 -14.51 22.13
C ARG A 50 -14.93 -15.68 23.04
N GLY A 51 -15.11 -15.54 24.36
CA GLY A 51 -14.96 -16.64 25.32
C GLY A 51 -15.93 -17.79 25.06
N MET A 52 -17.18 -17.47 24.68
CA MET A 52 -18.17 -18.50 24.31
C MET A 52 -17.75 -19.26 23.05
N PHE A 53 -17.25 -18.57 22.02
CA PHE A 53 -16.69 -19.22 20.84
C PHE A 53 -15.54 -20.16 21.16
N ARG A 54 -14.57 -19.73 21.99
CA ARG A 54 -13.46 -20.59 22.42
C ARG A 54 -13.94 -21.82 23.17
N ASN A 55 -14.94 -21.70 24.03
CA ASN A 55 -15.53 -22.84 24.76
C ASN A 55 -16.22 -23.85 23.83
N LEU A 56 -16.72 -23.39 22.69
CA LEU A 56 -17.28 -24.24 21.64
C LEU A 56 -16.21 -24.78 20.68
N GLY A 57 -14.93 -24.40 20.83
CA GLY A 57 -13.85 -24.82 19.94
C GLY A 57 -13.77 -24.04 18.63
N VAL A 58 -14.38 -22.85 18.57
CA VAL A 58 -14.29 -21.92 17.43
C VAL A 58 -13.08 -21.01 17.62
N ASP A 59 -12.16 -21.01 16.66
CA ASP A 59 -11.00 -20.12 16.61
C ASP A 59 -11.19 -19.05 15.53
N ILE A 60 -11.14 -17.77 15.91
CA ILE A 60 -11.31 -16.65 14.96
C ILE A 60 -9.99 -16.45 14.21
N MET A 61 -10.03 -16.59 12.89
CA MET A 61 -8.83 -16.51 12.04
C MET A 61 -8.71 -15.17 11.34
N GLU A 62 -9.79 -14.70 10.71
CA GLU A 62 -9.79 -13.49 9.87
C GLU A 62 -11.14 -12.76 9.99
N TYR A 63 -11.09 -11.42 9.99
CA TYR A 63 -12.26 -10.59 9.76
C TYR A 63 -12.44 -10.36 8.25
N VAL A 64 -13.56 -10.80 7.69
CA VAL A 64 -13.74 -10.86 6.23
C VAL A 64 -14.66 -9.78 5.67
N SER A 65 -15.71 -9.37 6.39
CA SER A 65 -16.56 -8.21 6.07
C SER A 65 -17.82 -8.18 6.94
N LYS A 66 -18.41 -7.00 7.17
CA LYS A 66 -19.74 -6.82 7.81
C LYS A 66 -19.96 -7.73 9.03
N ASP A 67 -19.06 -7.62 10.02
CA ASP A 67 -19.11 -8.40 11.27
C ASP A 67 -19.07 -9.92 11.06
N THR A 68 -18.53 -10.35 9.93
CA THR A 68 -18.33 -11.75 9.56
C THR A 68 -16.88 -12.14 9.76
N TYR A 69 -16.69 -13.31 10.35
CA TYR A 69 -15.41 -13.88 10.69
C TYR A 69 -15.27 -15.23 10.01
N LEU A 70 -14.10 -15.47 9.41
CA LEU A 70 -13.65 -16.81 9.07
C LEU A 70 -13.06 -17.43 10.32
N CYS A 71 -13.55 -18.61 10.68
CA CYS A 71 -13.15 -19.32 11.88
C CYS A 71 -12.71 -20.75 11.55
N GLY A 72 -11.69 -21.22 12.26
CA GLY A 72 -11.37 -22.64 12.34
C GLY A 72 -12.32 -23.34 13.32
N TYR A 73 -12.84 -24.49 12.94
CA TYR A 73 -13.77 -25.28 13.74
C TYR A 73 -13.67 -26.76 13.39
N LYS A 74 -13.02 -27.55 14.26
CA LYS A 74 -12.90 -29.01 14.09
C LYS A 74 -14.12 -29.80 14.59
N GLY A 75 -15.09 -29.11 15.19
CA GLY A 75 -16.37 -29.71 15.57
C GLY A 75 -17.29 -29.85 14.36
N THR A 76 -18.39 -30.59 14.51
CA THR A 76 -19.38 -30.72 13.42
C THR A 76 -20.70 -30.00 13.73
N ASP A 77 -21.07 -29.82 14.98
CA ASP A 77 -22.40 -29.30 15.36
C ASP A 77 -22.50 -27.77 15.31
N LEU A 78 -23.08 -27.25 14.24
CA LEU A 78 -23.36 -25.82 14.08
C LEU A 78 -24.55 -25.34 14.95
N THR A 79 -25.35 -26.23 15.54
CA THR A 79 -26.57 -25.87 16.28
C THR A 79 -26.23 -25.02 17.50
N GLN A 80 -25.19 -25.39 18.25
CA GLN A 80 -24.76 -24.66 19.44
C GLN A 80 -24.31 -23.23 19.08
N ILE A 81 -23.56 -23.09 17.99
CA ILE A 81 -23.09 -21.79 17.50
C ILE A 81 -24.28 -20.94 17.03
N ARG A 82 -25.20 -21.51 16.24
CA ARG A 82 -26.41 -20.83 15.74
C ARG A 82 -27.39 -20.45 16.84
N SER A 83 -27.32 -21.10 18.01
CA SER A 83 -28.18 -20.81 19.16
C SER A 83 -27.73 -19.63 20.01
N LEU A 84 -26.50 -19.13 19.78
CA LEU A 84 -26.00 -17.94 20.45
C LEU A 84 -26.76 -16.70 19.97
N ASP A 85 -27.30 -15.94 20.91
CA ASP A 85 -28.18 -14.78 20.63
C ASP A 85 -27.52 -13.66 19.83
N PHE A 86 -26.19 -13.57 19.87
CA PHE A 86 -25.39 -12.61 19.12
C PHE A 86 -24.91 -13.12 17.75
N VAL A 87 -25.21 -14.36 17.37
CA VAL A 87 -24.89 -14.90 16.04
C VAL A 87 -26.10 -14.71 15.12
N SER A 88 -25.95 -13.92 14.05
CA SER A 88 -27.01 -13.74 13.05
C SER A 88 -27.03 -14.88 12.03
N TRP A 89 -25.86 -15.41 11.69
CA TRP A 89 -25.70 -16.47 10.70
C TRP A 89 -24.40 -17.24 10.92
N ALA A 90 -24.44 -18.56 10.73
CA ALA A 90 -23.25 -19.41 10.72
C ALA A 90 -23.40 -20.58 9.75
N ASN A 91 -22.34 -20.87 9.00
CA ASN A 91 -22.30 -21.92 7.99
C ASN A 91 -20.87 -22.41 7.74
N ALA A 92 -20.71 -23.61 7.17
CA ALA A 92 -19.41 -24.02 6.63
C ALA A 92 -18.91 -23.02 5.56
N TYR A 93 -17.59 -22.88 5.44
CA TYR A 93 -16.99 -22.05 4.39
C TYR A 93 -17.39 -22.61 3.02
N LEU A 94 -17.87 -21.73 2.14
CA LEU A 94 -18.48 -22.13 0.88
C LEU A 94 -17.46 -22.09 -0.26
N ASP A 95 -17.39 -23.17 -1.05
CA ASP A 95 -16.60 -23.24 -2.29
C ASP A 95 -16.88 -22.07 -3.24
N GLN A 96 -18.08 -21.49 -3.17
CA GLN A 96 -18.47 -20.32 -3.97
C GLN A 96 -17.66 -19.07 -3.63
N PHE A 97 -17.07 -18.97 -2.43
CA PHE A 97 -16.14 -17.89 -2.08
C PHE A 97 -14.69 -18.19 -2.48
N VAL A 98 -14.34 -19.46 -2.68
CA VAL A 98 -12.95 -19.87 -2.96
C VAL A 98 -12.48 -19.36 -4.31
N VAL A 99 -13.25 -19.52 -5.38
CA VAL A 99 -12.87 -18.96 -6.69
C VAL A 99 -13.16 -17.46 -6.72
N GLN A 100 -12.15 -16.64 -6.98
CA GLN A 100 -12.29 -15.18 -7.12
C GLN A 100 -13.29 -14.83 -8.24
N SER A 101 -14.06 -13.77 -8.04
CA SER A 101 -15.12 -13.38 -8.98
C SER A 101 -14.62 -13.04 -10.40
N SER A 102 -13.40 -12.55 -10.54
CA SER A 102 -12.75 -12.26 -11.84
C SER A 102 -12.52 -13.50 -12.71
N LEU A 103 -12.44 -14.69 -12.09
CA LEU A 103 -12.30 -15.97 -12.79
C LEU A 103 -13.65 -16.58 -13.18
N LYS A 104 -14.75 -15.93 -12.84
CA LYS A 104 -16.12 -16.37 -13.11
C LYS A 104 -16.72 -15.55 -14.24
N SER A 105 -17.68 -16.13 -14.96
CA SER A 105 -18.47 -15.38 -15.93
C SER A 105 -19.92 -15.84 -15.93
N ASN A 106 -20.82 -14.93 -16.34
CA ASN A 106 -22.19 -15.31 -16.64
C ASN A 106 -22.19 -16.09 -17.96
N PRO A 107 -22.84 -17.27 -18.03
CA PRO A 107 -23.12 -17.91 -19.31
C PRO A 107 -23.88 -16.94 -20.23
N PRO A 108 -23.55 -16.84 -21.53
CA PRO A 108 -24.29 -15.98 -22.45
C PRO A 108 -25.79 -16.32 -22.43
N GLY A 109 -26.65 -15.32 -22.15
CA GLY A 109 -28.10 -15.45 -22.20
C GLY A 109 -28.79 -15.78 -20.86
N PHE A 110 -28.07 -15.91 -19.75
CA PHE A 110 -28.67 -16.08 -18.42
C PHE A 110 -28.74 -14.75 -17.66
N LYS A 111 -29.94 -14.37 -17.18
CA LYS A 111 -30.07 -13.43 -16.07
C LYS A 111 -29.80 -14.22 -14.79
N PRO A 112 -28.89 -13.76 -13.90
CA PRO A 112 -28.56 -14.52 -12.69
C PRO A 112 -29.82 -14.70 -11.82
N ILE A 113 -30.11 -15.95 -11.49
CA ILE A 113 -31.06 -16.32 -10.44
C ILE A 113 -30.29 -16.63 -9.14
N SER A 114 -28.96 -16.74 -9.18
CA SER A 114 -28.10 -17.13 -8.05
C SER A 114 -27.29 -15.97 -7.47
N ALA A 115 -27.00 -16.04 -6.16
CA ALA A 115 -26.06 -15.18 -5.45
C ALA A 115 -24.65 -15.16 -6.07
N PHE A 116 -24.25 -16.27 -6.71
CA PHE A 116 -22.91 -16.49 -7.22
C PHE A 116 -22.91 -16.75 -8.72
N THR A 117 -21.93 -16.16 -9.42
CA THR A 117 -21.60 -16.49 -10.80
C THR A 117 -20.86 -17.84 -10.86
N THR A 118 -20.83 -18.48 -12.03
CA THR A 118 -20.19 -19.80 -12.21
C THR A 118 -18.84 -19.69 -12.91
N VAL A 119 -17.97 -20.67 -12.68
CA VAL A 119 -16.71 -20.79 -13.41
C VAL A 119 -16.96 -21.22 -14.87
N PRO A 120 -16.30 -20.60 -15.86
CA PRO A 120 -16.36 -21.04 -17.25
C PRO A 120 -15.88 -22.49 -17.42
N LYS A 121 -16.70 -23.34 -18.03
CA LYS A 121 -16.34 -24.73 -18.34
C LYS A 121 -15.58 -24.84 -19.66
N THR A 122 -14.38 -24.26 -19.70
CA THR A 122 -13.50 -24.30 -20.88
C THR A 122 -12.15 -24.92 -20.56
N SER A 123 -11.48 -25.45 -21.59
CA SER A 123 -10.10 -25.96 -21.49
C SER A 123 -9.04 -24.85 -21.51
N ARG A 124 -9.44 -23.56 -21.44
CA ARG A 124 -8.51 -22.43 -21.42
C ARG A 124 -7.66 -22.51 -20.16
N LEU A 125 -6.34 -22.43 -20.32
CA LEU A 125 -5.41 -22.34 -19.21
C LEU A 125 -5.41 -20.94 -18.60
N GLN A 126 -5.40 -20.90 -17.28
CA GLN A 126 -5.31 -19.70 -16.47
C GLN A 126 -4.17 -19.86 -15.47
N LEU A 127 -3.29 -18.88 -15.39
CA LEU A 127 -2.29 -18.80 -14.32
C LEU A 127 -2.97 -18.28 -13.06
N VAL A 128 -2.96 -19.08 -12.00
CA VAL A 128 -3.62 -18.79 -10.72
C VAL A 128 -2.68 -18.99 -9.55
N ASP A 129 -2.92 -18.25 -8.47
CA ASP A 129 -2.43 -18.58 -7.13
C ASP A 129 -3.53 -19.34 -6.39
N ILE A 130 -3.23 -20.56 -5.98
CA ILE A 130 -4.09 -21.38 -5.11
C ILE A 130 -3.58 -21.18 -3.69
N ILE A 131 -4.37 -20.46 -2.89
CA ILE A 131 -4.04 -20.05 -1.55
C ILE A 131 -4.72 -20.98 -0.57
N VAL A 132 -3.98 -21.43 0.44
CA VAL A 132 -4.49 -22.32 1.49
C VAL A 132 -4.86 -21.53 2.76
N HIS A 133 -5.69 -22.13 3.61
CA HIS A 133 -6.03 -21.55 4.92
C HIS A 133 -4.78 -21.35 5.80
N HIS A 134 -4.86 -20.42 6.77
CA HIS A 134 -3.70 -20.00 7.57
C HIS A 134 -3.03 -21.12 8.38
N ASP A 135 -3.78 -22.16 8.76
CA ASP A 135 -3.30 -23.32 9.50
C ASP A 135 -2.86 -24.49 8.59
N VAL A 136 -2.85 -24.29 7.27
CA VAL A 136 -2.43 -25.27 6.27
C VAL A 136 -1.07 -24.89 5.69
N ASP A 137 -0.13 -25.85 5.67
CA ASP A 137 1.13 -25.71 4.96
C ASP A 137 0.98 -26.11 3.48
N PRO A 138 1.17 -25.20 2.49
CA PRO A 138 1.09 -25.53 1.08
C PRO A 138 2.20 -26.48 0.61
N LYS A 139 3.25 -26.71 1.41
CA LYS A 139 4.32 -27.68 1.15
C LYS A 139 3.91 -29.11 1.52
N ASN A 140 2.82 -29.29 2.25
CA ASN A 140 2.32 -30.61 2.63
C ASN A 140 2.00 -31.46 1.40
N ASP A 141 2.60 -32.66 1.31
CA ASP A 141 2.47 -33.53 0.14
C ASP A 141 1.02 -33.98 -0.12
N ALA A 142 0.20 -34.14 0.92
CA ALA A 142 -1.21 -34.53 0.76
C ALA A 142 -2.04 -33.39 0.15
N VAL A 143 -1.82 -32.15 0.60
CA VAL A 143 -2.47 -30.95 0.05
C VAL A 143 -2.07 -30.78 -1.41
N ARG A 144 -0.76 -30.85 -1.71
CA ARG A 144 -0.24 -30.75 -3.07
C ARG A 144 -0.79 -31.84 -3.98
N ALA A 145 -0.88 -33.08 -3.49
CA ALA A 145 -1.44 -34.19 -4.25
C ALA A 145 -2.93 -34.03 -4.51
N ALA A 146 -3.69 -33.50 -3.54
CA ALA A 146 -5.11 -33.17 -3.73
C ALA A 146 -5.27 -32.11 -4.83
N ILE A 147 -4.53 -31.01 -4.75
CA ILE A 147 -4.58 -29.91 -5.72
C ILE A 147 -4.17 -30.39 -7.12
N ALA A 148 -3.07 -31.13 -7.25
CA ALA A 148 -2.59 -31.64 -8.54
C ALA A 148 -3.61 -32.59 -9.19
N ARG A 149 -4.23 -33.48 -8.40
CA ARG A 149 -5.32 -34.34 -8.88
C ARG A 149 -6.52 -33.52 -9.34
N ALA A 150 -6.98 -32.57 -8.53
CA ALA A 150 -8.12 -31.71 -8.85
C ALA A 150 -7.87 -30.89 -10.14
N ALA A 151 -6.69 -30.26 -10.25
CA ALA A 151 -6.28 -29.48 -11.41
C ALA A 151 -5.90 -30.32 -12.65
N ARG A 152 -5.89 -31.66 -12.53
CA ARG A 152 -5.51 -32.62 -13.59
C ARG A 152 -4.12 -32.33 -14.18
N THR A 153 -3.14 -32.13 -13.31
CA THR A 153 -1.75 -31.78 -13.65
C THR A 153 -0.74 -32.52 -12.76
N ASP A 154 0.55 -32.37 -13.05
CA ASP A 154 1.64 -32.98 -12.28
C ASP A 154 1.88 -32.26 -10.93
N LEU A 155 2.26 -33.02 -9.90
CA LEU A 155 2.56 -32.52 -8.56
C LEU A 155 3.67 -31.46 -8.51
N LYS A 156 4.57 -31.47 -9.49
CA LYS A 156 5.70 -30.53 -9.62
C LYS A 156 5.38 -29.31 -10.48
N SER A 157 4.18 -29.21 -11.04
CA SER A 157 3.83 -28.14 -11.98
C SER A 157 3.61 -26.76 -11.34
N GLY A 158 3.56 -26.66 -10.00
CA GLY A 158 3.34 -25.43 -9.27
C GLY A 158 4.57 -24.90 -8.53
N LYS A 159 4.70 -23.57 -8.48
CA LYS A 159 5.67 -22.88 -7.60
C LYS A 159 5.02 -22.68 -6.23
N VAL A 160 5.66 -23.17 -5.18
CA VAL A 160 5.14 -23.09 -3.80
C VAL A 160 5.74 -21.89 -3.10
N SER A 161 4.88 -21.02 -2.58
CA SER A 161 5.20 -19.88 -1.73
C SER A 161 4.87 -20.20 -0.26
N SER A 162 4.99 -19.24 0.64
CA SER A 162 4.64 -19.40 2.07
C SER A 162 3.18 -19.83 2.32
N ARG A 163 2.21 -19.30 1.56
CA ARG A 163 0.77 -19.59 1.72
C ARG A 163 0.06 -20.00 0.42
N SER A 164 0.78 -20.16 -0.69
CA SER A 164 0.14 -20.39 -1.99
C SER A 164 0.93 -21.31 -2.91
N ILE A 165 0.24 -21.83 -3.91
CA ILE A 165 0.80 -22.62 -5.01
C ILE A 165 0.39 -21.94 -6.32
N ARG A 166 1.37 -21.36 -7.02
CA ARG A 166 1.18 -20.72 -8.33
C ARG A 166 1.28 -21.74 -9.44
N MET A 167 0.23 -21.90 -10.24
CA MET A 167 0.20 -22.88 -11.34
C MET A 167 -0.81 -22.56 -12.45
N GLN A 168 -0.64 -23.21 -13.60
CA GLN A 168 -1.60 -23.17 -14.71
C GLN A 168 -2.71 -24.20 -14.47
N VAL A 169 -3.96 -23.75 -14.48
CA VAL A 169 -5.15 -24.62 -14.32
C VAL A 169 -6.13 -24.35 -15.46
N GLN A 170 -6.73 -25.40 -16.02
CA GLN A 170 -7.83 -25.21 -16.98
C GLN A 170 -9.06 -24.70 -16.25
N GLN A 171 -9.73 -23.67 -16.79
CA GLN A 171 -10.89 -23.05 -16.13
C GLN A 171 -11.95 -24.07 -15.70
N GLN A 172 -12.23 -25.09 -16.52
CA GLN A 172 -13.19 -26.14 -16.20
C GLN A 172 -12.92 -26.94 -14.90
N TYR A 173 -11.68 -26.93 -14.39
CA TYR A 173 -11.27 -27.65 -13.18
C TYR A 173 -11.15 -26.78 -11.93
N LEU A 174 -11.41 -25.46 -12.00
CA LEU A 174 -11.25 -24.59 -10.82
C LEU A 174 -12.24 -24.94 -9.70
N ASP A 175 -13.45 -25.39 -10.03
CA ASP A 175 -14.43 -25.86 -9.02
C ASP A 175 -13.95 -27.15 -8.31
N ASP A 176 -13.27 -28.06 -9.01
CA ASP A 176 -12.70 -29.27 -8.41
C ASP A 176 -11.59 -28.92 -7.41
N VAL A 177 -10.81 -27.87 -7.69
CA VAL A 177 -9.77 -27.36 -6.79
C VAL A 177 -10.41 -26.62 -5.61
N ALA A 178 -11.46 -25.85 -5.86
CA ALA A 178 -12.18 -25.10 -4.84
C ALA A 178 -12.85 -26.00 -3.80
N ALA A 179 -13.26 -27.21 -4.18
CA ALA A 179 -13.86 -28.19 -3.28
C ALA A 179 -12.86 -28.87 -2.30
N ILE A 180 -11.57 -28.52 -2.38
CA ILE A 180 -10.57 -29.00 -1.42
C ILE A 180 -10.64 -28.10 -0.19
N ASP A 181 -11.05 -28.65 0.95
CA ASP A 181 -11.25 -27.90 2.21
C ASP A 181 -10.01 -27.07 2.64
N ALA A 182 -8.81 -27.53 2.30
CA ALA A 182 -7.57 -26.81 2.59
C ALA A 182 -7.40 -25.51 1.78
N VAL A 183 -8.16 -25.29 0.70
CA VAL A 183 -8.02 -24.17 -0.22
C VAL A 183 -8.95 -23.04 0.19
N TYR A 184 -8.34 -21.90 0.54
CA TYR A 184 -9.05 -20.69 0.94
C TYR A 184 -9.47 -19.84 -0.27
N LEU A 185 -8.58 -19.65 -1.24
CA LEU A 185 -8.80 -18.74 -2.36
C LEU A 185 -8.07 -19.22 -3.61
N ILE A 186 -8.70 -19.07 -4.77
CA ILE A 186 -8.08 -19.21 -6.09
C ILE A 186 -8.22 -17.88 -6.82
N GLN A 187 -7.11 -17.20 -7.02
CA GLN A 187 -7.06 -15.88 -7.64
C GLN A 187 -6.24 -15.88 -8.92
N GLN A 188 -6.54 -14.93 -9.81
CA GLN A 188 -5.76 -14.73 -11.03
C GLN A 188 -4.39 -14.11 -10.71
N VAL A 189 -3.32 -14.58 -11.37
CA VAL A 189 -2.02 -13.90 -11.33
C VAL A 189 -1.98 -12.78 -12.37
N HIS A 190 -1.61 -11.58 -11.92
CA HIS A 190 -1.42 -10.41 -12.77
C HIS A 190 0.08 -10.18 -13.06
N PRO A 191 0.45 -9.79 -14.29
CA PRO A 191 1.84 -9.47 -14.61
C PRO A 191 2.29 -8.20 -13.87
N PHE A 192 3.55 -8.17 -13.47
CA PHE A 192 4.18 -6.95 -12.98
C PHE A 192 4.67 -6.10 -14.15
N VAL A 193 4.42 -4.80 -14.08
CA VAL A 193 4.91 -3.80 -15.02
C VAL A 193 5.62 -2.69 -14.27
N LEU A 194 6.63 -2.09 -14.91
CA LEU A 194 7.19 -0.84 -14.42
C LEU A 194 6.11 0.23 -14.47
N TRP A 195 6.05 1.09 -13.46
CA TRP A 195 5.20 2.28 -13.50
C TRP A 195 5.94 3.47 -14.12
N ASN A 196 6.81 3.17 -15.08
CA ASN A 196 7.31 4.10 -16.08
C ASN A 196 6.68 3.70 -17.41
N ASN A 197 6.13 4.68 -18.13
CA ASN A 197 5.35 4.40 -19.32
C ASN A 197 6.24 4.00 -20.50
N LYS A 198 6.35 2.68 -20.77
CA LYS A 198 6.80 2.10 -22.04
C LYS A 198 5.83 2.37 -23.23
N ALA A 199 5.26 3.58 -23.30
CA ALA A 199 4.45 4.04 -24.42
C ALA A 199 5.04 5.34 -25.02
N TRP A 200 5.70 5.22 -26.18
CA TRP A 200 6.09 6.35 -27.03
C TRP A 200 4.83 7.11 -27.54
N GLU A 201 4.70 8.40 -27.25
CA GLU A 201 4.92 9.52 -28.17
C GLU A 201 4.42 10.82 -27.53
N VAL A 202 5.27 11.85 -27.59
CA VAL A 202 5.14 13.23 -27.09
C VAL A 202 5.42 13.34 -25.58
N LEU A 203 6.24 14.34 -25.18
CA LEU A 203 6.08 15.22 -23.98
C LEU A 203 7.33 15.45 -23.06
N GLY A 204 8.40 16.10 -23.61
CA GLY A 204 9.75 16.42 -23.03
C GLY A 204 10.05 17.58 -22.03
N CYS A 205 10.29 17.29 -20.73
CA CYS A 205 10.51 18.03 -19.44
C CYS A 205 11.78 18.08 -18.44
N ASP A 206 12.58 19.18 -18.33
CA ASP A 206 13.55 19.55 -17.20
C ASP A 206 13.32 20.89 -16.36
N THR A 207 14.07 21.28 -15.30
CA THR A 207 13.72 21.00 -13.91
C THR A 207 14.09 22.11 -12.81
N THR A 208 13.23 22.65 -11.86
CA THR A 208 13.57 22.98 -10.40
C THR A 208 12.41 23.14 -9.33
N ASN A 209 12.32 22.27 -8.31
CA ASN A 209 12.08 22.62 -6.86
C ASN A 209 11.71 21.41 -5.95
N MET A 210 12.71 20.68 -5.44
CA MET A 210 12.72 20.22 -4.04
C MET A 210 14.11 20.43 -3.49
N VAL A 211 14.21 21.35 -2.54
CA VAL A 211 15.45 21.77 -1.92
C VAL A 211 15.87 20.72 -0.89
N ALA A 212 16.90 19.95 -1.22
CA ALA A 212 17.66 19.09 -0.30
C ALA A 212 18.55 19.87 0.69
N ASP A 213 18.43 21.21 0.76
CA ASP A 213 19.28 22.06 1.62
C ASP A 213 18.74 22.34 3.03
N ALA A 214 17.61 21.76 3.45
CA ALA A 214 16.99 22.18 4.72
C ALA A 214 17.25 21.27 5.93
N THR A 215 17.89 20.11 5.78
CA THR A 215 18.07 19.15 6.89
C THR A 215 19.51 18.66 7.00
N GLU A 216 20.00 18.54 8.24
CA GLU A 216 21.31 17.94 8.55
C GLU A 216 21.36 16.44 8.21
N TYR A 217 20.19 15.78 8.19
CA TYR A 217 20.00 14.38 7.86
C TYR A 217 19.92 14.18 6.35
N LYS A 218 20.78 13.31 5.82
CA LYS A 218 20.97 13.03 4.38
C LYS A 218 20.99 11.53 4.08
N GLY A 219 20.45 10.69 4.98
CA GLY A 219 20.44 9.24 4.90
C GLY A 219 21.72 8.55 5.40
N GLU A 220 22.58 9.23 6.15
CA GLU A 220 23.84 8.65 6.62
C GLU A 220 23.60 7.40 7.50
N GLY A 221 24.32 6.31 7.20
CA GLY A 221 24.18 5.03 7.90
C GLY A 221 22.88 4.28 7.60
N GLN A 222 22.09 4.74 6.62
CA GLN A 222 20.91 4.03 6.14
C GLN A 222 21.22 3.25 4.87
N VAL A 223 20.65 2.06 4.76
CA VAL A 223 20.73 1.22 3.57
C VAL A 223 19.34 1.15 2.94
N VAL A 224 19.24 1.58 1.68
CA VAL A 224 18.00 1.53 0.90
C VAL A 224 18.13 0.45 -0.16
N ALA A 225 17.22 -0.53 -0.10
CA ALA A 225 17.08 -1.58 -1.09
C ALA A 225 16.10 -1.18 -2.20
N ILE A 226 16.39 -1.59 -3.43
CA ILE A 226 15.54 -1.33 -4.59
C ILE A 226 15.39 -2.63 -5.39
N GLY A 227 14.16 -3.03 -5.69
CA GLY A 227 13.88 -4.04 -6.72
C GLY A 227 13.49 -3.35 -8.02
N ASP A 228 14.37 -3.32 -9.02
CA ASP A 228 14.13 -2.58 -10.28
C ASP A 228 14.93 -3.19 -11.45
N THR A 229 14.97 -2.55 -12.62
CA THR A 229 15.52 -3.12 -13.85
C THR A 229 16.98 -3.52 -13.73
N GLY A 230 17.80 -2.68 -13.11
CA GLY A 230 19.23 -2.91 -12.92
C GLY A 230 19.91 -1.67 -12.37
N PHE A 231 21.24 -1.72 -12.28
CA PHE A 231 22.06 -0.58 -11.94
C PHE A 231 23.18 -0.37 -12.94
N ASP A 232 23.13 0.73 -13.69
CA ASP A 232 24.19 1.26 -14.54
C ASP A 232 24.89 0.16 -15.36
N ILE A 233 26.21 -0.06 -15.20
CA ILE A 233 26.94 -1.14 -15.90
C ILE A 233 27.04 -2.45 -15.08
N GLY A 234 26.30 -2.55 -13.97
CA GLY A 234 26.22 -3.76 -13.14
C GLY A 234 27.42 -3.98 -12.23
N ARG A 235 28.13 -2.92 -11.84
CA ARG A 235 29.35 -2.98 -11.02
C ARG A 235 29.28 -2.07 -9.81
N THR A 236 29.87 -2.49 -8.71
CA THR A 236 29.97 -1.70 -7.46
C THR A 236 31.27 -0.90 -7.37
N ASP A 237 32.29 -1.24 -8.16
CA ASP A 237 33.61 -0.62 -8.17
C ASP A 237 33.80 0.40 -9.32
N ASP A 238 32.98 0.29 -10.36
CA ASP A 238 32.85 1.24 -11.46
C ASP A 238 31.37 1.60 -11.60
N THR A 239 30.94 2.56 -10.79
CA THR A 239 29.56 3.03 -10.72
C THR A 239 29.41 4.35 -11.47
N HIS A 240 28.18 4.69 -11.86
CA HIS A 240 27.83 6.06 -12.23
C HIS A 240 28.40 7.06 -11.19
N PRO A 241 29.05 8.17 -11.59
CA PRO A 241 29.83 9.01 -10.67
C PRO A 241 29.05 9.50 -9.45
N ALA A 242 27.75 9.75 -9.62
CA ALA A 242 26.82 10.14 -8.57
C ALA A 242 26.62 9.10 -7.45
N PHE A 243 27.24 7.92 -7.50
CA PHE A 243 27.13 6.85 -6.51
C PHE A 243 28.48 6.37 -5.95
N THR A 244 29.59 7.02 -6.35
CA THR A 244 30.95 6.56 -6.03
C THR A 244 31.09 6.23 -4.55
N GLY A 245 31.44 4.96 -4.25
CA GLY A 245 31.67 4.47 -2.88
C GLY A 245 30.41 4.20 -2.04
N ARG A 246 29.21 4.26 -2.62
CA ARG A 246 27.93 4.09 -1.90
C ARG A 246 27.04 2.98 -2.44
N VAL A 247 27.51 2.18 -3.40
CA VAL A 247 26.82 0.96 -3.86
C VAL A 247 27.31 -0.23 -3.06
N LYS A 248 26.48 -0.70 -2.14
CA LYS A 248 26.81 -1.77 -1.20
C LYS A 248 26.74 -3.15 -1.84
N HIS A 249 25.67 -3.42 -2.60
CA HIS A 249 25.50 -4.72 -3.26
C HIS A 249 24.56 -4.65 -4.47
N LEU A 250 24.80 -5.51 -5.46
CA LEU A 250 23.96 -5.70 -6.64
C LEU A 250 23.59 -7.19 -6.77
N TYR A 251 22.31 -7.51 -6.67
CA TYR A 251 21.78 -8.85 -6.90
C TYR A 251 21.23 -8.96 -8.33
N ALA A 252 21.59 -10.02 -9.06
CA ALA A 252 21.11 -10.28 -10.42
C ALA A 252 20.00 -11.34 -10.40
N LEU A 253 18.74 -10.92 -10.28
CA LEU A 253 17.58 -11.82 -10.11
C LEU A 253 16.90 -12.16 -11.44
N GLY A 254 16.81 -11.21 -12.37
CA GLY A 254 16.13 -11.39 -13.67
C GLY A 254 17.01 -11.96 -14.77
N ARG A 255 18.32 -11.67 -14.74
CA ARG A 255 19.32 -12.20 -15.68
C ARG A 255 20.50 -12.79 -14.88
N PRO A 256 20.84 -14.07 -15.05
CA PRO A 256 21.96 -14.68 -14.36
C PRO A 256 23.25 -13.87 -14.55
N ASP A 257 23.93 -13.55 -13.45
CA ASP A 257 25.20 -12.82 -13.38
C ASP A 257 25.21 -11.41 -13.99
N ALA A 258 24.04 -10.84 -14.33
CA ALA A 258 23.91 -9.53 -14.96
C ALA A 258 22.94 -8.63 -14.18
N ALA A 259 23.50 -7.66 -13.45
CA ALA A 259 22.76 -6.62 -12.73
C ALA A 259 22.86 -5.24 -13.40
N ASP A 260 23.40 -5.17 -14.62
CA ASP A 260 23.48 -3.94 -15.41
C ASP A 260 22.09 -3.45 -15.83
N ASP A 261 21.98 -2.19 -16.23
CA ASP A 261 20.68 -1.56 -16.52
C ASP A 261 20.58 -1.09 -17.98
N PRO A 262 20.21 -1.99 -18.91
CA PRO A 262 19.98 -1.59 -20.30
C PRO A 262 18.68 -0.81 -20.51
N ASP A 263 17.76 -0.83 -19.54
CA ASP A 263 16.50 -0.06 -19.58
C ASP A 263 16.72 1.37 -19.05
N GLY A 264 17.54 1.53 -18.01
CA GLY A 264 17.90 2.82 -17.41
C GLY A 264 16.98 3.25 -16.26
N HIS A 265 15.79 2.64 -16.14
CA HIS A 265 14.81 2.99 -15.12
C HIS A 265 15.34 2.79 -13.70
N GLY A 266 15.90 1.61 -13.38
CA GLY A 266 16.44 1.31 -12.06
C GLY A 266 17.58 2.23 -11.64
N THR A 267 18.42 2.65 -12.59
CA THR A 267 19.48 3.62 -12.35
C THR A 267 18.91 5.01 -12.07
N HIS A 268 17.91 5.45 -12.83
CA HIS A 268 17.23 6.72 -12.61
C HIS A 268 16.55 6.77 -11.24
N VAL A 269 15.80 5.72 -10.89
CA VAL A 269 15.16 5.53 -9.58
C VAL A 269 16.19 5.59 -8.45
N SER A 270 17.33 4.89 -8.61
CA SER A 270 18.43 4.92 -7.62
C SER A 270 18.96 6.35 -7.40
N GLY A 271 19.06 7.14 -8.47
CA GLY A 271 19.59 8.50 -8.41
C GLY A 271 18.68 9.45 -7.64
N SER A 272 17.35 9.28 -7.76
CA SER A 272 16.37 10.08 -7.03
C SER A 272 16.36 9.78 -5.52
N ILE A 273 16.80 8.58 -5.11
CA ILE A 273 16.98 8.25 -3.70
C ILE A 273 18.26 8.89 -3.18
N LEU A 274 19.42 8.53 -3.75
CA LEU A 274 20.71 8.79 -3.13
C LEU A 274 21.80 9.25 -4.11
N GLY A 275 21.47 9.61 -5.35
CA GLY A 275 22.43 10.23 -6.25
C GLY A 275 23.06 11.49 -5.62
N ASP A 276 24.35 11.69 -5.82
CA ASP A 276 25.09 12.86 -5.34
C ASP A 276 26.07 13.33 -6.43
N GLY A 277 25.53 13.92 -7.49
CA GLY A 277 26.33 14.44 -8.60
C GLY A 277 26.29 15.95 -8.71
N ASP A 278 26.94 16.45 -9.76
CA ASP A 278 26.99 17.86 -10.12
C ASP A 278 27.13 17.95 -11.63
N SER A 279 26.34 18.82 -12.25
CA SER A 279 26.38 19.09 -13.67
C SER A 279 26.18 20.58 -13.94
N PRO A 280 27.25 21.33 -14.23
CA PRO A 280 27.14 22.75 -14.60
C PRO A 280 26.26 22.99 -15.82
N ALA A 281 26.16 22.01 -16.73
CA ALA A 281 25.31 22.07 -17.91
C ALA A 281 23.81 21.96 -17.57
N MET A 282 23.49 21.35 -16.42
CA MET A 282 22.13 21.11 -15.91
C MET A 282 21.83 21.91 -14.64
N GLY A 283 22.47 23.08 -14.48
CA GLY A 283 22.18 23.99 -13.36
C GLY A 283 22.90 23.70 -12.05
N GLY A 284 23.88 22.79 -12.05
CA GLY A 284 24.76 22.50 -10.91
C GLY A 284 24.39 21.23 -10.17
N LYS A 285 24.17 21.31 -8.85
CA LYS A 285 24.03 20.15 -7.98
C LYS A 285 22.78 19.34 -8.32
N ILE A 286 22.95 18.04 -8.59
CA ILE A 286 21.86 17.07 -8.78
C ILE A 286 21.97 16.02 -7.69
N SER A 287 21.01 16.00 -6.77
CA SER A 287 21.03 15.12 -5.61
C SER A 287 19.69 14.45 -5.38
N GLY A 288 19.73 13.18 -5.01
CA GLY A 288 18.59 12.48 -4.44
C GLY A 288 18.24 13.00 -3.06
N ALA A 289 17.14 12.51 -2.50
CA ALA A 289 16.64 12.94 -1.19
C ALA A 289 17.51 12.49 0.00
N ALA A 290 18.36 11.48 -0.18
CA ALA A 290 19.26 10.90 0.82
C ALA A 290 20.67 10.60 0.25
N PRO A 291 21.44 11.63 -0.13
CA PRO A 291 22.71 11.45 -0.85
C PRO A 291 23.82 10.77 -0.02
N LYS A 292 23.66 10.59 1.30
CA LYS A 292 24.59 9.86 2.16
C LYS A 292 24.17 8.41 2.48
N ALA A 293 23.05 7.95 1.94
CA ALA A 293 22.62 6.56 2.08
C ALA A 293 23.48 5.61 1.23
N GLU A 294 23.42 4.33 1.57
CA GLU A 294 24.01 3.23 0.80
C GLU A 294 22.92 2.52 -0.04
N LEU A 295 23.28 2.13 -1.26
CA LEU A 295 22.42 1.44 -2.22
C LEU A 295 22.60 -0.07 -2.15
N VAL A 296 21.49 -0.80 -2.06
CA VAL A 296 21.40 -2.20 -2.46
C VAL A 296 20.39 -2.30 -3.60
N LEU A 297 20.79 -2.87 -4.73
CA LEU A 297 19.88 -3.03 -5.86
C LEU A 297 19.71 -4.51 -6.24
N GLN A 298 18.46 -4.91 -6.43
CA GLN A 298 18.05 -6.21 -6.95
C GLN A 298 17.54 -6.01 -8.38
N SER A 299 18.35 -6.38 -9.36
CA SER A 299 18.03 -6.33 -10.79
C SER A 299 17.02 -7.43 -11.11
N VAL A 300 15.77 -7.05 -11.35
CA VAL A 300 14.66 -7.97 -11.68
C VAL A 300 14.33 -8.02 -13.17
N LEU A 301 15.03 -7.24 -14.01
CA LEU A 301 14.86 -7.25 -15.46
C LEU A 301 15.25 -8.61 -16.04
N ASP A 302 14.33 -9.22 -16.79
CA ASP A 302 14.56 -10.48 -17.49
C ASP A 302 15.07 -10.27 -18.93
N SER A 303 15.45 -11.37 -19.59
CA SER A 303 15.93 -11.35 -20.98
C SER A 303 14.89 -10.92 -22.02
N SER A 304 13.61 -10.84 -21.65
CA SER A 304 12.50 -10.40 -22.48
C SER A 304 12.10 -8.95 -22.21
N ASN A 305 12.94 -8.20 -21.47
CA ASN A 305 12.71 -6.81 -21.09
C ASN A 305 11.47 -6.63 -20.18
N GLY A 306 11.07 -7.69 -19.48
CA GLY A 306 10.04 -7.72 -18.44
C GLY A 306 10.65 -7.85 -17.04
N LEU A 307 9.80 -8.02 -16.02
CA LEU A 307 10.20 -8.11 -14.61
C LEU A 307 10.21 -9.56 -14.09
N GLY A 308 10.61 -10.52 -14.92
CA GLY A 308 10.61 -11.95 -14.59
C GLY A 308 11.56 -12.37 -13.47
N GLY A 309 12.46 -11.47 -13.01
CA GLY A 309 13.29 -11.68 -11.83
C GLY A 309 12.58 -11.49 -10.49
N ILE A 310 11.35 -10.94 -10.49
CA ILE A 310 10.55 -10.83 -9.26
C ILE A 310 10.14 -12.26 -8.83
N PRO A 311 10.45 -12.67 -7.59
CA PRO A 311 10.06 -13.98 -7.08
C PRO A 311 8.54 -14.13 -6.97
N SER A 312 8.05 -15.37 -6.94
CA SER A 312 6.61 -15.64 -6.74
C SER A 312 6.13 -15.37 -5.31
N ASP A 313 7.05 -15.38 -4.34
CA ASP A 313 6.81 -14.89 -2.98
C ASP A 313 7.63 -13.60 -2.79
N LEU A 314 6.96 -12.46 -2.61
CA LEU A 314 7.62 -11.18 -2.41
C LEU A 314 8.42 -11.14 -1.10
N GLY A 315 8.13 -12.02 -0.13
CA GLY A 315 8.98 -12.17 1.06
C GLY A 315 10.41 -12.54 0.70
N ASP A 316 10.63 -13.34 -0.35
CA ASP A 316 11.97 -13.72 -0.82
C ASP A 316 12.71 -12.52 -1.43
N LEU A 317 11.99 -11.56 -2.00
CA LEU A 317 12.58 -10.31 -2.49
C LEU A 317 13.09 -9.46 -1.33
N PHE A 318 12.31 -9.33 -0.26
CA PHE A 318 12.62 -8.42 0.83
C PHE A 318 13.61 -9.00 1.87
N ILE A 319 13.55 -10.31 2.13
CA ILE A 319 14.30 -10.93 3.22
C ILE A 319 15.82 -10.91 3.02
N VAL A 320 16.27 -11.05 1.78
CA VAL A 320 17.69 -11.12 1.42
C VAL A 320 18.40 -9.80 1.75
N PRO A 321 18.01 -8.63 1.20
CA PRO A 321 18.66 -7.37 1.54
C PRO A 321 18.44 -6.96 3.00
N TYR A 322 17.32 -7.36 3.62
CA TYR A 322 17.05 -7.11 5.04
C TYR A 322 18.08 -7.80 5.96
N ASN A 323 18.36 -9.08 5.71
CA ASN A 323 19.27 -9.90 6.52
C ASN A 323 20.74 -9.70 6.16
N GLU A 324 21.07 -9.69 4.87
CA GLU A 324 22.46 -9.73 4.41
C GLU A 324 23.11 -8.35 4.35
N GLN A 325 22.32 -7.32 4.04
CA GLN A 325 22.83 -5.96 3.80
C GLN A 325 22.37 -4.94 4.84
N GLY A 326 21.49 -5.33 5.76
CA GLY A 326 20.93 -4.44 6.78
C GLY A 326 19.98 -3.39 6.20
N ALA A 327 19.36 -3.66 5.04
CA ALA A 327 18.35 -2.78 4.48
C ALA A 327 17.15 -2.67 5.43
N ARG A 328 16.63 -1.46 5.60
CA ARG A 328 15.45 -1.17 6.43
C ARG A 328 14.40 -0.33 5.70
N ILE A 329 14.70 -0.02 4.44
CA ILE A 329 13.81 0.65 3.50
C ILE A 329 13.94 -0.14 2.20
N HIS A 330 12.81 -0.55 1.61
CA HIS A 330 12.75 -1.15 0.29
C HIS A 330 11.75 -0.41 -0.57
N THR A 331 12.15 -0.03 -1.78
CA THR A 331 11.30 0.74 -2.69
C THR A 331 11.11 0.03 -4.02
N ASN A 332 9.90 0.13 -4.57
CA ASN A 332 9.46 -0.63 -5.72
C ASN A 332 8.69 0.29 -6.68
N SER A 333 9.31 0.63 -7.80
CA SER A 333 8.73 1.49 -8.85
C SER A 333 8.03 0.67 -9.94
N TRP A 334 7.28 -0.36 -9.52
CA TRP A 334 6.54 -1.31 -10.36
C TRP A 334 5.32 -1.84 -9.61
N GLY A 335 4.44 -2.55 -10.31
CA GLY A 335 3.27 -3.18 -9.70
C GLY A 335 2.42 -3.93 -10.72
N SER A 336 1.34 -4.54 -10.26
CA SER A 336 0.42 -5.27 -11.11
C SER A 336 -0.52 -4.32 -11.86
N SER A 337 -0.68 -4.55 -13.17
CA SER A 337 -1.63 -3.84 -14.01
C SER A 337 -2.74 -4.75 -14.53
N SER A 338 -3.90 -4.15 -14.80
CA SER A 338 -5.06 -4.84 -15.38
C SER A 338 -5.73 -3.93 -16.40
N LEU A 339 -6.11 -4.51 -17.54
CA LEU A 339 -6.86 -3.81 -18.59
C LEU A 339 -8.34 -3.58 -18.22
N PHE A 340 -8.85 -4.27 -17.20
CA PHE A 340 -10.28 -4.37 -16.89
C PHE A 340 -10.69 -3.71 -15.57
N GLY A 341 -9.89 -2.76 -15.10
CA GLY A 341 -10.13 -2.01 -13.86
C GLY A 341 -9.14 -2.35 -12.77
N GLN A 342 -9.43 -1.84 -11.57
CA GLN A 342 -8.58 -1.99 -10.40
C GLN A 342 -8.37 -3.46 -10.02
N ILE A 343 -7.17 -3.78 -9.55
CA ILE A 343 -6.89 -5.10 -8.97
C ILE A 343 -7.15 -4.99 -7.46
N PRO A 344 -8.00 -5.85 -6.86
CA PRO A 344 -8.23 -5.86 -5.43
C PRO A 344 -6.98 -6.32 -4.66
N TYR A 345 -7.03 -6.21 -3.33
CA TYR A 345 -6.00 -6.80 -2.46
C TYR A 345 -5.88 -8.31 -2.72
N ASP A 346 -4.71 -8.73 -3.21
CA ASP A 346 -4.42 -10.11 -3.59
C ASP A 346 -3.26 -10.72 -2.77
N GLU A 347 -2.86 -11.96 -3.07
CA GLU A 347 -1.72 -12.61 -2.40
C GLU A 347 -0.41 -11.79 -2.41
N SER A 348 -0.15 -10.96 -3.43
CA SER A 348 1.06 -10.13 -3.43
C SER A 348 0.97 -9.01 -2.38
N ALA A 349 -0.19 -8.41 -2.16
CA ALA A 349 -0.41 -7.45 -1.08
C ALA A 349 -0.36 -8.15 0.29
N THR A 350 -0.91 -9.36 0.37
CA THR A 350 -0.84 -10.24 1.55
C THR A 350 0.61 -10.52 1.94
N GLN A 351 1.46 -10.88 0.97
CA GLN A 351 2.89 -11.15 1.20
C GLN A 351 3.63 -9.92 1.72
N VAL A 352 3.34 -8.74 1.18
CA VAL A 352 3.95 -7.48 1.61
C VAL A 352 3.52 -7.11 3.02
N ASP A 353 2.22 -7.16 3.33
CA ASP A 353 1.72 -6.86 4.68
C ASP A 353 2.25 -7.85 5.71
N ARG A 354 2.27 -9.14 5.38
CA ARG A 354 2.86 -10.20 6.21
C ARG A 354 4.33 -9.92 6.49
N PHE A 355 5.10 -9.55 5.48
CA PHE A 355 6.52 -9.26 5.66
C PHE A 355 6.76 -8.13 6.67
N ILE A 356 6.03 -7.02 6.54
CA ILE A 356 6.17 -5.86 7.45
C ILE A 356 5.63 -6.20 8.85
N TRP A 357 4.55 -6.98 8.93
CA TRP A 357 4.02 -7.46 10.20
C TRP A 357 5.06 -8.30 10.98
N GLU A 358 5.79 -9.17 10.27
CA GLU A 358 6.84 -10.02 10.85
C GLU A 358 8.18 -9.28 11.05
N HIS A 359 8.40 -8.18 10.33
CA HIS A 359 9.61 -7.36 10.36
C HIS A 359 9.22 -5.88 10.57
N PRO A 360 8.78 -5.50 11.78
CA PRO A 360 8.16 -4.19 12.03
C PRO A 360 9.12 -3.02 11.80
N ASP A 361 10.43 -3.25 11.66
CA ASP A 361 11.45 -2.23 11.37
C ASP A 361 11.79 -2.10 9.87
N MET A 362 11.10 -2.83 8.99
CA MET A 362 11.24 -2.72 7.53
C MET A 362 10.14 -1.86 6.92
N LEU A 363 10.50 -0.71 6.37
CA LEU A 363 9.58 0.11 5.58
C LEU A 363 9.61 -0.31 4.10
N ILE A 364 8.45 -0.60 3.52
CA ILE A 364 8.34 -0.89 2.08
C ILE A 364 7.51 0.20 1.40
N LEU A 365 7.95 0.64 0.23
CA LEU A 365 7.27 1.61 -0.62
C LEU A 365 6.92 1.01 -1.97
N PHE A 366 5.76 1.37 -2.50
CA PHE A 366 5.33 1.07 -3.87
C PHE A 366 4.79 2.32 -4.56
N ALA A 367 5.08 2.44 -5.85
CA ALA A 367 4.45 3.44 -6.70
C ALA A 367 2.94 3.15 -6.86
N ALA A 368 2.11 4.19 -6.86
CA ALA A 368 0.66 4.05 -6.97
C ALA A 368 0.19 3.51 -8.33
N GLY A 369 1.00 3.72 -9.37
CA GLY A 369 0.72 3.34 -10.76
C GLY A 369 0.40 4.53 -11.65
N ASN A 370 0.46 4.35 -12.97
CA ASN A 370 0.25 5.40 -13.97
C ASN A 370 -1.04 5.22 -14.79
N GLU A 371 -2.08 4.68 -14.17
CA GLU A 371 -3.37 4.37 -14.79
C GLU A 371 -4.38 5.52 -14.68
N GLY A 372 -3.94 6.72 -14.24
CA GLY A 372 -4.73 7.94 -14.24
C GLY A 372 -5.31 8.25 -15.61
N THR A 373 -6.63 8.24 -15.73
CA THR A 373 -7.36 8.50 -16.97
C THR A 373 -8.71 9.15 -16.69
N ASP A 374 -9.19 9.92 -17.66
CA ASP A 374 -10.54 10.50 -17.73
C ASP A 374 -11.34 9.66 -18.74
N ARG A 375 -11.98 8.56 -18.30
CA ARG A 375 -12.69 7.61 -19.19
C ARG A 375 -14.06 8.13 -19.59
N ASN A 376 -14.66 9.00 -18.78
CA ASN A 376 -15.98 9.56 -19.01
C ASN A 376 -15.94 10.91 -19.75
N PHE A 377 -14.73 11.45 -20.01
CA PHE A 377 -14.46 12.68 -20.73
C PHE A 377 -15.04 13.92 -20.06
N ASP A 378 -15.04 13.97 -18.73
CA ASP A 378 -15.60 15.08 -17.95
C ASP A 378 -14.55 16.10 -17.47
N GLY A 379 -13.26 15.85 -17.75
CA GLY A 379 -12.17 16.72 -17.31
C GLY A 379 -11.69 16.45 -15.89
N VAL A 380 -12.07 15.30 -15.31
CA VAL A 380 -11.64 14.81 -13.99
C VAL A 380 -10.99 13.43 -14.16
N ILE A 381 -9.92 13.17 -13.41
CA ILE A 381 -9.31 11.83 -13.38
C ILE A 381 -10.19 10.90 -12.56
N ASP A 382 -10.57 9.77 -13.16
CA ASP A 382 -11.40 8.76 -12.49
C ASP A 382 -10.71 8.18 -11.26
N LEU A 383 -11.52 7.76 -10.27
CA LEU A 383 -11.06 7.05 -9.08
C LEU A 383 -10.85 5.53 -9.35
N SER A 384 -10.31 4.82 -8.35
CA SER A 384 -10.20 3.35 -8.30
C SER A 384 -9.26 2.76 -9.36
N GLN A 385 -7.99 3.14 -9.30
CA GLN A 385 -6.95 2.79 -10.28
C GLN A 385 -5.67 2.20 -9.66
N VAL A 386 -5.56 2.13 -8.33
CA VAL A 386 -4.34 1.57 -7.69
C VAL A 386 -4.27 0.04 -7.82
N GLY A 387 -3.08 -0.50 -8.15
CA GLY A 387 -2.86 -1.95 -8.25
C GLY A 387 -2.73 -2.66 -6.88
N SER A 388 -2.64 -3.99 -6.89
CA SER A 388 -2.68 -4.80 -5.65
C SER A 388 -1.56 -4.45 -4.65
N GLN A 389 -0.30 -4.38 -5.08
CA GLN A 389 0.82 -4.10 -4.14
C GLN A 389 0.67 -2.70 -3.54
N ALA A 390 0.27 -1.73 -4.37
CA ALA A 390 -0.06 -0.37 -3.95
C ALA A 390 -1.28 -0.31 -3.00
N ALA A 391 -2.12 -1.34 -3.00
CA ALA A 391 -3.23 -1.51 -2.06
C ALA A 391 -2.82 -2.22 -0.75
N ALA A 392 -1.56 -2.62 -0.54
CA ALA A 392 -1.12 -3.16 0.74
C ALA A 392 -1.29 -2.13 1.88
N LYS A 393 -1.68 -2.58 3.08
CA LYS A 393 -1.99 -1.71 4.23
C LYS A 393 -0.73 -1.08 4.82
N ASN A 394 0.34 -1.87 4.93
CA ASN A 394 1.49 -1.57 5.78
C ASN A 394 2.59 -0.78 5.06
N ILE A 395 2.47 -0.57 3.76
CA ILE A 395 3.42 0.18 2.94
C ILE A 395 3.17 1.68 2.94
N ILE A 396 4.10 2.45 2.36
CA ILE A 396 3.81 3.77 1.81
C ILE A 396 3.59 3.63 0.31
N THR A 397 2.37 3.94 -0.14
CA THR A 397 2.02 4.06 -1.56
C THR A 397 2.22 5.51 -2.00
N VAL A 398 2.95 5.72 -3.09
CA VAL A 398 3.33 7.07 -3.53
C VAL A 398 2.74 7.41 -4.89
N GLY A 399 1.91 8.46 -4.93
CA GLY A 399 1.44 9.09 -6.16
C GLY A 399 2.35 10.20 -6.64
N ALA A 400 2.04 10.77 -7.80
CA ALA A 400 2.83 11.83 -8.43
C ALA A 400 2.08 13.18 -8.39
N SER A 401 2.72 14.19 -7.82
CA SER A 401 2.41 15.59 -8.10
C SER A 401 3.24 16.08 -9.28
N GLU A 402 2.90 17.25 -9.80
CA GLU A 402 3.76 17.92 -10.74
C GLU A 402 5.03 18.45 -10.06
N ASN A 403 6.05 18.64 -10.89
CA ASN A 403 7.27 19.34 -10.56
C ASN A 403 7.18 20.81 -11.01
N ASN A 404 8.06 21.69 -10.53
CA ASN A 404 8.05 23.12 -10.91
C ASN A 404 9.10 23.47 -11.96
N ARG A 405 8.78 23.23 -13.21
CA ARG A 405 9.70 23.13 -14.34
C ARG A 405 9.07 23.84 -15.58
N PRO A 406 8.62 25.09 -15.44
CA PRO A 406 7.75 25.74 -16.44
C PRO A 406 8.48 26.10 -17.75
N ASP A 407 9.82 26.10 -17.74
CA ASP A 407 10.66 26.23 -18.93
C ASP A 407 10.46 25.08 -19.92
N ILE A 408 9.79 24.03 -19.48
CA ILE A 408 9.36 22.95 -20.32
C ILE A 408 7.95 23.17 -20.86
N GLY A 409 7.88 23.33 -22.18
CA GLY A 409 6.64 23.43 -22.94
C GLY A 409 5.88 22.11 -23.16
N VAL A 410 5.88 21.19 -22.21
CA VAL A 410 5.23 19.89 -22.37
C VAL A 410 3.86 19.83 -21.74
N GLN A 411 2.90 19.45 -22.56
CA GLN A 411 1.49 19.24 -22.19
C GLN A 411 1.17 17.81 -21.72
N TYR A 412 -0.02 17.51 -21.21
CA TYR A 412 -0.46 16.10 -21.02
C TYR A 412 -0.93 15.43 -22.32
N GLY A 413 -1.48 16.20 -23.27
CA GLY A 413 -1.75 15.75 -24.63
C GLY A 413 -2.92 14.78 -24.78
N PHE A 414 -2.89 13.99 -25.86
CA PHE A 414 -4.07 13.26 -26.37
C PHE A 414 -4.60 12.14 -25.46
N ARG A 415 -3.80 11.64 -24.51
CA ARG A 415 -4.26 10.64 -23.53
C ARG A 415 -5.26 11.20 -22.53
N TRP A 416 -5.25 12.52 -22.30
CA TRP A 416 -6.23 13.25 -21.49
C TRP A 416 -6.91 14.31 -22.36
N PRO A 417 -7.87 13.92 -23.23
CA PRO A 417 -8.35 14.77 -24.31
C PRO A 417 -9.31 15.89 -23.86
N THR A 418 -9.71 15.89 -22.59
CA THR A 418 -10.61 16.91 -22.04
C THR A 418 -9.80 18.00 -21.32
N ALA A 419 -10.31 19.24 -21.35
CA ALA A 419 -9.77 20.29 -20.50
C ALA A 419 -10.01 19.94 -19.01
N PRO A 420 -9.12 20.34 -18.09
CA PRO A 420 -7.96 21.21 -18.32
C PRO A 420 -6.72 20.48 -18.87
N PHE A 421 -6.62 19.16 -18.70
CA PHE A 421 -5.40 18.40 -18.93
C PHE A 421 -4.84 18.48 -20.36
N ARG A 422 -5.68 18.37 -21.39
CA ARG A 422 -5.23 18.20 -22.79
C ARG A 422 -4.11 19.14 -23.22
N THR A 423 -4.21 20.40 -22.83
CA THR A 423 -3.30 21.48 -23.23
C THR A 423 -2.49 22.04 -22.06
N ASP A 424 -2.72 21.57 -20.85
CA ASP A 424 -1.97 22.02 -19.68
C ASP A 424 -0.59 21.39 -19.63
N LEU A 425 0.38 22.14 -19.11
CA LEU A 425 1.75 21.67 -18.97
C LEU A 425 1.85 20.70 -17.80
N MET A 426 2.64 19.63 -17.93
CA MET A 426 2.73 18.60 -16.88
C MET A 426 3.69 18.95 -15.74
N ALA A 427 4.37 20.09 -15.81
CA ALA A 427 5.40 20.44 -14.84
C ALA A 427 5.49 21.95 -14.64
N ASN A 428 4.36 22.66 -14.66
CA ASN A 428 4.34 24.11 -14.44
C ASN A 428 3.79 24.48 -13.05
N ASN A 429 3.17 23.55 -12.32
CA ASN A 429 2.51 23.86 -11.08
C ASN A 429 2.78 22.82 -9.98
N PRO A 430 3.71 23.08 -9.03
CA PRO A 430 4.04 22.11 -7.98
C PRO A 430 2.90 21.84 -6.99
N ALA A 431 1.79 22.59 -7.06
CA ALA A 431 0.58 22.31 -6.30
C ALA A 431 -0.39 21.37 -7.04
N GLY A 432 -0.14 21.06 -8.31
CA GLY A 432 -1.00 20.21 -9.14
C GLY A 432 -0.71 18.72 -8.97
N MET A 433 -1.75 17.89 -9.09
CA MET A 433 -1.58 16.45 -9.24
C MET A 433 -1.17 16.09 -10.67
N ALA A 434 -0.30 15.10 -10.84
CA ALA A 434 -0.02 14.56 -12.16
C ALA A 434 -1.26 13.82 -12.71
N ALA A 435 -1.66 14.11 -13.95
CA ALA A 435 -2.86 13.51 -14.56
C ALA A 435 -2.77 11.97 -14.68
N PHE A 436 -1.56 11.43 -14.85
CA PHE A 436 -1.34 9.98 -14.91
C PHE A 436 -1.32 9.29 -13.55
N SER A 437 -1.19 10.02 -12.44
CA SER A 437 -1.09 9.40 -11.12
C SER A 437 -2.37 8.65 -10.80
N SER A 438 -2.26 7.35 -10.54
CA SER A 438 -3.41 6.52 -10.17
C SER A 438 -4.05 7.02 -8.89
N ARG A 439 -5.38 6.96 -8.86
CA ARG A 439 -6.21 7.41 -7.74
C ARG A 439 -6.79 6.21 -7.00
N GLY A 440 -6.91 6.34 -5.68
CA GLY A 440 -7.70 5.44 -4.86
C GLY A 440 -9.22 5.65 -5.06
N PRO A 441 -10.06 5.14 -4.17
CA PRO A 441 -9.69 4.27 -3.05
C PRO A 441 -9.19 2.91 -3.56
N THR A 442 -8.74 2.03 -2.67
CA THR A 442 -8.62 0.60 -3.01
C THR A 442 -10.02 0.00 -3.26
N VAL A 443 -10.10 -1.21 -3.79
CA VAL A 443 -11.38 -1.93 -3.93
C VAL A 443 -12.06 -2.11 -2.56
N GLU A 444 -11.27 -2.25 -1.50
CA GLU A 444 -11.73 -2.37 -0.11
C GLU A 444 -12.03 -1.00 0.54
N GLY A 445 -11.92 0.10 -0.21
CA GLY A 445 -12.35 1.43 0.22
C GLY A 445 -11.28 2.26 0.96
N ARG A 446 -10.03 1.79 1.05
CA ARG A 446 -8.94 2.48 1.75
C ARG A 446 -8.41 3.67 0.96
N PHE A 447 -7.98 4.72 1.65
CA PHE A 447 -7.29 5.86 1.04
C PHE A 447 -5.95 5.41 0.47
N LYS A 448 -5.77 5.62 -0.83
CA LYS A 448 -4.49 5.48 -1.55
C LYS A 448 -4.40 6.55 -2.65
N PRO A 449 -3.21 7.06 -2.99
CA PRO A 449 -1.92 6.81 -2.34
C PRO A 449 -1.87 7.31 -0.89
N ASP A 450 -0.84 6.96 -0.12
CA ASP A 450 -0.63 7.54 1.22
C ASP A 450 -0.06 8.97 1.10
N LEU A 451 0.88 9.16 0.18
CA LEU A 451 1.59 10.43 -0.04
C LEU A 451 1.76 10.68 -1.53
N VAL A 452 2.04 11.93 -1.88
CA VAL A 452 2.54 12.30 -3.20
C VAL A 452 3.88 13.00 -3.12
N ALA A 453 4.65 12.89 -4.19
CA ALA A 453 5.88 13.63 -4.41
C ALA A 453 5.99 14.03 -5.90
N PRO A 454 6.86 14.99 -6.27
CA PRO A 454 7.03 15.37 -7.65
C PRO A 454 7.44 14.18 -8.51
N GLY A 455 6.60 13.83 -9.48
CA GLY A 455 6.79 12.68 -10.36
C GLY A 455 6.81 13.05 -11.83
N THR A 456 6.62 14.32 -12.20
CA THR A 456 6.77 14.77 -13.58
C THR A 456 8.17 15.33 -13.78
N ALA A 457 8.66 15.23 -15.02
CA ALA A 457 9.83 16.00 -15.43
C ALA A 457 11.08 15.77 -14.58
N LEU A 458 11.36 14.59 -14.02
CA LEU A 458 12.38 14.46 -12.96
C LEU A 458 13.76 14.14 -13.55
N LEU A 459 14.74 15.02 -13.29
CA LEU A 459 16.16 14.78 -13.61
C LEU A 459 16.76 13.82 -12.61
N SER A 460 17.36 12.76 -13.11
CA SER A 460 18.15 11.82 -12.31
C SER A 460 19.22 11.14 -13.16
N THR A 461 19.94 10.19 -12.59
CA THR A 461 21.09 9.54 -13.21
C THR A 461 20.68 8.67 -14.41
N LEU A 462 21.45 8.73 -15.48
CA LEU A 462 21.34 7.89 -16.66
C LEU A 462 22.27 6.68 -16.55
N SER A 463 21.77 5.48 -16.78
CA SER A 463 22.62 4.29 -16.97
C SER A 463 23.51 4.45 -18.19
N ARG A 464 24.80 4.09 -18.06
CA ARG A 464 25.73 4.06 -19.19
C ARG A 464 25.43 2.93 -20.19
N ASN A 465 24.61 1.95 -19.81
CA ASN A 465 24.13 0.88 -20.69
C ASN A 465 22.75 1.16 -21.31
N ALA A 466 22.07 2.23 -20.90
CA ALA A 466 20.78 2.63 -21.45
C ALA A 466 20.94 3.60 -22.63
N GLN A 467 19.93 3.65 -23.48
CA GLN A 467 19.81 4.69 -24.49
C GLN A 467 18.99 5.85 -23.93
N SER A 468 19.54 7.07 -24.01
CA SER A 468 18.77 8.26 -23.68
C SER A 468 17.83 8.59 -24.84
N ASP A 469 16.55 8.27 -24.68
CA ASP A 469 15.48 8.70 -25.59
C ASP A 469 14.44 9.56 -24.85
N SER A 470 14.90 10.35 -23.88
CA SER A 470 14.03 11.15 -23.02
C SER A 470 13.09 12.02 -23.85
N GLN A 471 11.82 11.64 -23.81
CA GLN A 471 10.73 12.53 -24.11
C GLN A 471 10.20 13.12 -22.84
N TYR A 472 10.96 13.22 -21.74
CA TYR A 472 10.58 14.02 -20.60
C TYR A 472 11.66 15.02 -20.32
N GLY A 473 12.43 15.51 -21.29
CA GLY A 473 13.29 16.68 -21.14
C GLY A 473 14.58 16.46 -21.90
N GLU A 474 15.25 17.52 -22.33
CA GLU A 474 16.56 17.39 -22.93
C GLU A 474 17.65 17.57 -21.87
N SER A 475 18.48 16.55 -21.68
CA SER A 475 19.68 16.68 -20.86
C SER A 475 20.87 17.06 -21.73
N LEU A 476 21.54 18.16 -21.38
CA LEU A 476 22.79 18.59 -21.99
C LEU A 476 24.01 17.81 -21.47
N ASP A 477 23.80 16.92 -20.51
CA ASP A 477 24.83 16.07 -19.91
C ASP A 477 24.39 14.59 -19.99
N PRO A 478 25.17 13.73 -20.69
CA PRO A 478 24.81 12.33 -20.92
C PRO A 478 24.87 11.45 -19.66
N GLN A 479 25.20 12.01 -18.51
CA GLN A 479 25.09 11.34 -17.20
C GLN A 479 23.69 11.47 -16.59
N TRP A 480 22.83 12.31 -17.16
CA TRP A 480 21.54 12.64 -16.57
C TRP A 480 20.40 12.46 -17.56
N TRP A 481 19.25 12.05 -17.05
CA TRP A 481 18.09 11.64 -17.82
C TRP A 481 16.81 12.12 -17.13
N PHE A 482 15.83 12.52 -17.95
CA PHE A 482 14.52 12.88 -17.45
C PHE A 482 13.54 11.75 -17.62
N LEU A 483 12.77 11.51 -16.58
CA LEU A 483 11.62 10.59 -16.62
C LEU A 483 10.42 11.19 -15.89
N ALA A 484 9.24 10.68 -16.21
CA ALA A 484 8.00 11.00 -15.52
C ALA A 484 7.24 9.73 -15.13
N GLY A 485 6.66 9.73 -13.94
CA GLY A 485 5.87 8.62 -13.43
C GLY A 485 5.78 8.63 -11.91
N THR A 486 4.85 7.84 -11.38
CA THR A 486 4.85 7.48 -9.95
C THR A 486 6.14 6.73 -9.57
N SER A 487 6.80 6.09 -10.54
CA SER A 487 8.17 5.56 -10.43
C SER A 487 9.23 6.56 -10.02
N MET A 488 9.06 7.85 -10.33
CA MET A 488 10.01 8.93 -10.01
C MET A 488 9.66 9.60 -8.68
N ALA A 489 8.37 9.66 -8.33
CA ALA A 489 7.90 10.17 -7.05
C ALA A 489 8.27 9.25 -5.87
N THR A 490 8.09 7.94 -6.04
CA THR A 490 8.36 6.92 -5.00
C THR A 490 9.79 6.95 -4.44
N PRO A 491 10.87 6.98 -5.26
CA PRO A 491 12.23 7.04 -4.74
C PRO A 491 12.55 8.33 -3.98
N LEU A 492 11.91 9.46 -4.30
CA LEU A 492 12.07 10.69 -3.50
C LEU A 492 11.56 10.47 -2.07
N VAL A 493 10.38 9.85 -1.92
CA VAL A 493 9.82 9.52 -0.60
C VAL A 493 10.68 8.47 0.11
N ALA A 494 11.25 7.50 -0.60
CA ALA A 494 12.18 6.53 -0.02
C ALA A 494 13.45 7.19 0.54
N GLY A 495 14.01 8.18 -0.17
CA GLY A 495 15.11 8.98 0.36
C GLY A 495 14.68 9.86 1.55
N CYS A 496 13.50 10.47 1.53
CA CYS A 496 12.95 11.14 2.71
C CYS A 496 12.82 10.19 3.91
N ALA A 497 12.36 8.96 3.69
CA ALA A 497 12.28 7.94 4.72
C ALA A 497 13.65 7.59 5.31
N ALA A 498 14.70 7.54 4.48
CA ALA A 498 16.07 7.33 4.96
C ALA A 498 16.53 8.50 5.85
N ALA A 499 16.28 9.75 5.45
CA ALA A 499 16.63 10.90 6.28
C ALA A 499 15.83 10.95 7.60
N VAL A 500 14.53 10.61 7.58
CA VAL A 500 13.72 10.48 8.81
C VAL A 500 14.27 9.37 9.70
N ARG A 501 14.55 8.19 9.15
CA ARG A 501 15.11 7.05 9.90
C ARG A 501 16.47 7.38 10.50
N GLU A 502 17.34 8.06 9.76
CA GLU A 502 18.62 8.57 10.27
C GLU A 502 18.40 9.48 11.48
N SER A 503 17.45 10.41 11.41
CA SER A 503 17.14 11.32 12.51
C SER A 503 16.68 10.58 13.76
N LEU A 504 15.84 9.55 13.63
CA LEU A 504 15.36 8.75 14.74
C LEU A 504 16.51 7.98 15.41
N VAL A 505 17.34 7.31 14.60
CA VAL A 505 18.47 6.50 15.07
C VAL A 505 19.51 7.37 15.78
N LYS A 506 19.91 8.50 15.18
CA LYS A 506 20.89 9.43 15.78
C LYS A 506 20.38 10.07 17.08
N ASN A 507 19.07 10.11 17.29
CA ASN A 507 18.43 10.70 18.45
C ASN A 507 17.85 9.66 19.44
N GLY A 508 18.32 8.41 19.37
CA GLY A 508 18.10 7.39 20.40
C GLY A 508 16.97 6.38 20.13
N THR A 509 16.24 6.51 19.02
CA THR A 509 15.27 5.49 18.59
C THR A 509 15.98 4.49 17.68
N THR A 510 16.52 3.42 18.28
CA THR A 510 17.49 2.53 17.60
C THR A 510 16.89 1.65 16.50
N ASN A 511 15.66 1.18 16.67
CA ASN A 511 14.93 0.34 15.71
C ASN A 511 13.53 0.93 15.45
N PRO A 512 13.44 2.10 14.80
CA PRO A 512 12.15 2.73 14.55
C PRO A 512 11.29 1.81 13.68
N SER A 513 10.03 1.62 14.06
CA SER A 513 9.11 0.83 13.24
C SER A 513 8.80 1.51 11.89
N ALA A 514 8.43 0.71 10.91
CA ALA A 514 7.87 1.17 9.64
C ALA A 514 6.63 2.06 9.87
N ALA A 515 5.80 1.71 10.86
CA ALA A 515 4.65 2.51 11.27
C ALA A 515 5.06 3.91 11.74
N LEU A 516 6.12 4.03 12.56
CA LEU A 516 6.63 5.33 13.01
C LEU A 516 7.18 6.18 11.87
N VAL A 517 8.00 5.60 10.98
CA VAL A 517 8.55 6.34 9.83
C VAL A 517 7.42 6.78 8.89
N LYS A 518 6.43 5.92 8.63
CA LYS A 518 5.22 6.24 7.87
C LYS A 518 4.42 7.37 8.54
N ALA A 519 4.19 7.30 9.85
CA ALA A 519 3.45 8.33 10.60
C ALA A 519 4.16 9.68 10.56
N LEU A 520 5.48 9.73 10.67
CA LEU A 520 6.26 10.98 10.60
C LEU A 520 6.15 11.64 9.23
N LEU A 521 6.27 10.87 8.15
CA LEU A 521 6.14 11.37 6.78
C LEU A 521 4.71 11.88 6.48
N ILE A 522 3.69 11.13 6.91
CA ILE A 522 2.27 11.52 6.75
C ILE A 522 1.94 12.75 7.59
N ASN A 523 2.38 12.80 8.84
CA ASN A 523 2.14 13.95 9.70
C ASN A 523 2.86 15.20 9.17
N GLY A 524 4.07 15.04 8.63
CA GLY A 524 4.86 16.13 8.05
C GLY A 524 4.34 16.63 6.70
N ALA A 525 3.51 15.86 5.99
CA ALA A 525 3.01 16.21 4.67
C ALA A 525 2.23 17.53 4.64
N LEU A 526 2.38 18.25 3.54
CA LEU A 526 1.65 19.48 3.24
C LEU A 526 0.42 19.16 2.40
N GLU A 527 -0.65 19.91 2.62
CA GLU A 527 -1.83 19.89 1.77
C GLU A 527 -1.45 20.24 0.33
N LEU A 528 -1.79 19.36 -0.60
CA LEU A 528 -1.68 19.62 -2.03
C LEU A 528 -2.99 20.26 -2.49
N VAL A 529 -2.98 21.59 -2.67
CA VAL A 529 -4.20 22.36 -2.93
C VAL A 529 -4.82 22.10 -4.32
N GLY A 530 -4.07 21.51 -5.25
CA GLY A 530 -4.45 21.34 -6.64
C GLY A 530 -4.27 22.62 -7.45
N GLN A 531 -4.46 22.51 -8.75
CA GLN A 531 -4.31 23.62 -9.69
C GLN A 531 -5.58 24.00 -10.45
N TYR A 532 -6.59 23.13 -10.44
CA TYR A 532 -7.86 23.37 -11.13
C TYR A 532 -9.00 23.73 -10.18
N ASP A 533 -10.12 24.18 -10.74
CA ASP A 533 -11.37 24.43 -10.02
C ASP A 533 -12.51 23.65 -10.69
N PRO A 534 -13.08 22.62 -10.03
CA PRO A 534 -12.71 22.12 -8.70
C PRO A 534 -11.31 21.49 -8.66
N SER A 535 -10.68 21.51 -7.48
CA SER A 535 -9.35 20.92 -7.27
C SER A 535 -9.34 19.43 -7.58
N GLU A 536 -8.37 19.01 -8.39
CA GLU A 536 -8.13 17.62 -8.75
C GLU A 536 -7.45 16.80 -7.63
N ALA A 537 -6.98 17.47 -6.57
CA ALA A 537 -6.48 16.83 -5.36
C ALA A 537 -7.60 16.65 -4.33
N GLY A 538 -8.34 17.74 -4.04
CA GLY A 538 -9.31 17.77 -2.93
C GLY A 538 -8.64 17.85 -1.55
N PRO A 539 -9.43 18.04 -0.47
CA PRO A 539 -8.90 18.16 0.89
C PRO A 539 -8.35 16.84 1.41
N SER A 540 -7.18 16.83 2.06
CA SER A 540 -6.64 15.60 2.68
C SER A 540 -7.38 15.24 3.99
N PRO A 541 -7.51 13.94 4.34
CA PRO A 541 -7.15 12.78 3.51
C PRO A 541 -8.14 12.56 2.35
N ASN A 542 -7.63 12.16 1.18
CA ASN A 542 -8.45 11.85 0.01
C ASN A 542 -7.82 10.77 -0.89
N ASN A 543 -8.56 10.39 -1.93
CA ASN A 543 -8.18 9.35 -2.89
C ASN A 543 -7.24 9.80 -4.02
N SER A 544 -6.83 11.07 -4.03
CA SER A 544 -5.94 11.63 -5.05
C SER A 544 -4.54 11.87 -4.52
N SER A 545 -4.40 12.75 -3.53
CA SER A 545 -3.13 13.12 -2.92
C SER A 545 -2.84 12.35 -1.62
N GLY A 546 -3.78 11.52 -1.15
CA GLY A 546 -3.63 10.81 0.11
C GLY A 546 -3.68 11.79 1.28
N PHE A 547 -2.61 11.77 2.08
CA PHE A 547 -2.39 12.71 3.18
C PHE A 547 -1.56 13.94 2.76
N GLY A 548 -1.23 14.07 1.47
CA GLY A 548 -0.63 15.26 0.89
C GLY A 548 0.80 15.07 0.34
N LEU A 549 1.42 16.20 0.01
CA LEU A 549 2.76 16.31 -0.53
C LEU A 549 3.82 16.10 0.55
N VAL A 550 4.73 15.15 0.35
CA VAL A 550 5.82 14.87 1.29
C VAL A 550 6.63 16.13 1.60
N ASN A 551 6.95 16.34 2.88
CA ASN A 551 7.81 17.43 3.31
C ASN A 551 8.78 16.96 4.39
N LEU A 552 10.04 16.74 3.99
CA LEU A 552 11.05 16.16 4.87
C LEU A 552 11.28 17.01 6.13
N ARG A 553 11.39 18.34 5.99
CA ARG A 553 11.62 19.24 7.12
C ARG A 553 10.50 19.13 8.17
N ASN A 554 9.25 19.12 7.72
CA ASN A 554 8.10 18.96 8.61
C ASN A 554 7.98 17.54 9.16
N SER A 555 8.60 16.54 8.54
CA SER A 555 8.57 15.14 8.98
C SER A 555 9.60 14.83 10.06
N ILE A 556 10.64 15.67 10.21
CA ILE A 556 11.67 15.49 11.25
C ILE A 556 11.20 16.15 12.55
N ILE A 557 11.07 15.34 13.60
CA ILE A 557 10.79 15.78 14.96
C ILE A 557 11.99 15.38 15.82
N LEU A 558 12.66 16.36 16.41
CA LEU A 558 13.82 16.12 17.27
C LEU A 558 13.39 16.08 18.74
N PRO A 559 14.15 15.36 19.61
CA PRO A 559 13.92 15.42 21.04
C PRO A 559 13.95 16.86 21.56
N ASN A 560 13.07 17.19 22.52
CA ASN A 560 12.94 18.51 23.14
C ASN A 560 12.40 19.63 22.24
N GLN A 561 11.75 19.31 21.12
CA GLN A 561 10.95 20.29 20.40
C GLN A 561 9.58 20.46 21.06
N ASP A 562 9.26 21.69 21.48
CA ASP A 562 7.95 21.99 22.10
C ASP A 562 6.78 21.95 21.09
N ASN A 563 7.07 21.81 19.80
CA ASN A 563 6.10 21.91 18.71
C ASN A 563 5.81 20.56 18.02
N GLY A 564 6.15 19.44 18.65
CA GLY A 564 5.81 18.11 18.16
C GLY A 564 6.43 16.99 18.96
N GLY A 565 5.96 15.78 18.74
CA GLY A 565 6.49 14.58 19.38
C GLY A 565 5.95 13.33 18.70
N PHE A 566 6.43 12.19 19.16
CA PHE A 566 5.97 10.89 18.71
C PHE A 566 6.07 9.87 19.84
N GLN A 567 5.30 8.79 19.72
CA GLN A 567 5.34 7.64 20.63
C GLN A 567 5.07 6.36 19.84
N GLU A 568 5.89 5.33 20.07
CA GLU A 568 5.56 3.96 19.73
C GLU A 568 4.80 3.35 20.92
N GLY A 569 3.56 2.93 20.67
CA GLY A 569 2.67 2.36 21.66
C GLY A 569 2.87 0.86 21.82
N ASP A 570 2.77 0.39 23.06
CA ASP A 570 2.74 -1.03 23.37
C ASP A 570 1.55 -1.72 22.67
N PRO A 571 1.67 -3.02 22.34
CA PRO A 571 0.59 -3.77 21.71
C PRO A 571 -0.73 -3.73 22.51
N LEU A 572 -1.79 -3.18 21.90
CA LEU A 572 -3.11 -3.11 22.51
C LEU A 572 -3.90 -4.39 22.29
N ARG A 573 -4.62 -4.82 23.33
CA ARG A 573 -5.71 -5.80 23.20
C ARG A 573 -7.03 -5.09 22.99
N GLN A 574 -8.02 -5.85 22.54
CA GLN A 574 -9.35 -5.34 22.28
C GLN A 574 -9.94 -4.64 23.52
N GLY A 575 -10.34 -3.38 23.35
CA GLY A 575 -10.93 -2.53 24.40
C GLY A 575 -9.91 -1.78 25.27
N GLU A 576 -8.61 -1.92 25.02
CA GLU A 576 -7.56 -1.19 25.76
C GLU A 576 -7.20 0.15 25.08
N GLY A 577 -6.48 1.02 25.81
CA GLY A 577 -5.83 2.24 25.30
C GLY A 577 -6.53 3.54 25.69
N ALA A 578 -7.86 3.53 25.82
CA ALA A 578 -8.65 4.72 26.15
C ALA A 578 -8.32 5.35 27.53
N ASP A 579 -7.73 4.58 28.43
CA ASP A 579 -7.33 4.98 29.78
C ASP A 579 -5.92 5.62 29.84
N LYS A 580 -5.19 5.70 28.73
CA LYS A 580 -3.79 6.16 28.66
C LYS A 580 -3.60 7.33 27.66
N PRO A 581 -4.25 8.50 27.86
CA PRO A 581 -4.10 9.63 26.97
C PRO A 581 -2.68 10.21 26.99
N ILE A 582 -2.22 10.68 25.83
CA ILE A 582 -1.03 11.53 25.72
C ILE A 582 -1.48 12.98 25.85
N THR A 583 -1.05 13.67 26.91
CA THR A 583 -1.36 15.09 27.11
C THR A 583 -0.36 15.97 26.35
N VAL A 584 -0.89 16.88 25.52
CA VAL A 584 -0.11 17.91 24.83
C VAL A 584 -0.63 19.30 25.22
N ILE A 585 0.28 20.27 25.32
CA ILE A 585 -0.06 21.65 25.65
C ILE A 585 -0.16 22.48 24.37
N ILE A 586 -1.36 22.96 24.06
CA ILE A 586 -1.61 23.85 22.94
C ILE A 586 -1.23 25.28 23.35
N PRO A 587 -0.22 25.89 22.70
CA PRO A 587 0.19 27.24 23.03
C PRO A 587 -0.84 28.25 22.57
N LYS A 588 -0.83 29.42 23.21
CA LYS A 588 -1.54 30.60 22.70
C LYS A 588 -1.02 30.96 21.32
N ALA A 589 -1.93 31.15 20.36
CA ALA A 589 -1.56 31.66 19.05
C ALA A 589 -1.02 33.10 19.16
N THR A 590 0.16 33.35 18.61
CA THR A 590 0.83 34.67 18.63
C THR A 590 1.38 35.02 17.24
N GLY A 591 1.77 36.28 17.04
CA GLY A 591 2.32 36.75 15.77
C GLY A 591 1.35 36.60 14.60
N GLU A 592 1.84 36.13 13.45
CA GLU A 592 1.04 35.88 12.24
C GLU A 592 -0.12 34.89 12.48
N ARG A 593 0.03 33.96 13.43
CA ARG A 593 -1.02 33.00 13.80
C ARG A 593 -2.07 33.56 14.75
N ALA A 594 -1.90 34.76 15.31
CA ALA A 594 -2.89 35.33 16.24
C ALA A 594 -4.30 35.45 15.61
N ALA A 595 -4.37 35.62 14.28
CA ALA A 595 -5.62 35.65 13.53
C ALA A 595 -6.10 34.26 13.04
N GLU A 596 -5.20 33.28 12.95
CA GLU A 596 -5.45 31.92 12.39
C GLU A 596 -5.61 30.82 13.46
N GLY A 597 -5.37 31.16 14.73
CA GLY A 597 -5.40 30.22 15.83
C GLY A 597 -4.24 29.22 15.84
N SER A 598 -4.22 28.37 16.88
CA SER A 598 -3.26 27.26 16.96
C SER A 598 -3.76 26.08 16.12
N VAL A 599 -2.82 25.28 15.62
CA VAL A 599 -3.09 24.08 14.83
C VAL A 599 -2.43 22.89 15.50
N LEU A 600 -3.19 21.82 15.72
CA LEU A 600 -2.68 20.51 16.11
C LEU A 600 -2.93 19.54 14.96
N LYS A 601 -1.87 18.86 14.50
CA LYS A 601 -1.97 17.73 13.59
C LYS A 601 -1.50 16.47 14.30
N VAL A 602 -2.29 15.41 14.27
CA VAL A 602 -1.99 14.12 14.91
C VAL A 602 -2.23 13.01 13.90
N THR A 603 -1.27 12.10 13.76
CA THR A 603 -1.36 10.93 12.87
C THR A 603 -1.08 9.66 13.67
N LEU A 604 -2.01 8.71 13.61
CA LEU A 604 -1.90 7.34 14.10
C LEU A 604 -1.65 6.41 12.91
N VAL A 605 -0.68 5.51 13.04
CA VAL A 605 -0.38 4.45 12.05
C VAL A 605 -0.10 3.15 12.77
N TRP A 606 -0.57 2.03 12.21
CA TRP A 606 -0.16 0.70 12.64
C TRP A 606 0.08 -0.22 11.45
N SER A 607 1.00 -1.17 11.61
CA SER A 607 1.15 -2.29 10.67
C SER A 607 0.11 -3.34 11.04
N ASP A 608 -0.92 -3.48 10.21
CA ASP A 608 -2.06 -4.37 10.42
C ASP A 608 -1.74 -5.80 9.97
N PRO A 609 -2.23 -6.86 10.63
CA PRO A 609 -2.08 -8.22 10.13
C PRO A 609 -2.57 -8.40 8.69
N PRO A 610 -1.98 -9.32 7.92
CA PRO A 610 -2.36 -9.57 6.53
C PRO A 610 -3.84 -9.97 6.41
N GLY A 611 -4.53 -9.42 5.41
CA GLY A 611 -5.96 -9.64 5.15
C GLY A 611 -6.52 -8.50 4.31
N ALA A 612 -7.51 -8.79 3.46
CA ALA A 612 -8.04 -7.78 2.52
C ALA A 612 -8.70 -6.61 3.26
N GLU A 613 -9.52 -6.93 4.27
CA GLU A 613 -10.11 -5.95 5.18
C GLU A 613 -9.15 -5.55 6.31
N LEU A 614 -9.48 -4.47 7.01
CA LEU A 614 -8.80 -4.04 8.23
C LEU A 614 -8.99 -5.10 9.33
N GLN A 615 -7.91 -5.76 9.74
CA GLN A 615 -7.97 -6.86 10.71
C GLN A 615 -8.04 -6.30 12.13
N ASN A 616 -7.13 -5.41 12.48
CA ASN A 616 -7.12 -4.69 13.74
C ASN A 616 -7.52 -3.23 13.50
N ASP A 617 -8.49 -2.79 14.26
CA ASP A 617 -9.19 -1.51 14.13
C ASP A 617 -8.86 -0.67 15.37
N LEU A 618 -7.98 0.31 15.20
CA LEU A 618 -7.57 1.25 16.24
C LEU A 618 -8.18 2.62 15.95
N ASP A 619 -8.67 3.28 17.00
CA ASP A 619 -9.31 4.59 16.92
C ASP A 619 -8.38 5.69 17.46
N LEU A 620 -8.24 6.77 16.70
CA LEU A 620 -7.63 8.03 17.10
C LEU A 620 -8.70 9.06 17.50
N LEU A 621 -8.53 9.64 18.68
CA LEU A 621 -9.37 10.73 19.19
C LEU A 621 -8.49 11.83 19.79
N VAL A 622 -8.83 13.09 19.53
CA VAL A 622 -8.28 14.24 20.26
C VAL A 622 -9.39 14.90 21.04
N ARG A 623 -9.19 15.12 22.34
CA ARG A 623 -10.13 15.82 23.23
C ARG A 623 -9.50 17.07 23.82
N THR A 624 -10.20 18.20 23.75
CA THR A 624 -9.79 19.46 24.39
C THR A 624 -10.42 19.63 25.78
N ALA A 625 -9.85 20.52 26.60
CA ALA A 625 -10.33 20.76 27.98
C ALA A 625 -11.81 21.23 28.07
N ASP A 626 -12.37 21.82 27.01
CA ASP A 626 -13.79 22.19 26.92
C ASP A 626 -14.72 21.02 26.54
N GLY A 627 -14.16 19.81 26.36
CA GLY A 627 -14.89 18.58 26.07
C GLY A 627 -15.19 18.36 24.60
N LYS A 628 -14.68 19.19 23.68
CA LYS A 628 -14.80 18.93 22.24
C LYS A 628 -13.86 17.82 21.81
N GLU A 629 -14.28 17.08 20.79
CA GLU A 629 -13.53 15.95 20.25
C GLU A 629 -13.52 16.01 18.72
N LEU A 630 -12.42 15.56 18.12
CA LEU A 630 -12.34 15.16 16.72
C LEU A 630 -11.80 13.73 16.66
N HIS A 631 -12.25 12.98 15.64
CA HIS A 631 -11.87 11.59 15.43
C HIS A 631 -11.10 11.43 14.12
N GLY A 632 -10.21 10.44 14.06
CA GLY A 632 -9.35 10.17 12.92
C GLY A 632 -10.11 10.06 11.60
N ASN A 633 -9.71 10.85 10.60
CA ASN A 633 -10.29 10.89 9.25
C ASN A 633 -11.78 11.28 9.15
N MET A 634 -12.43 11.68 10.26
CA MET A 634 -13.87 11.96 10.29
C MET A 634 -14.23 13.44 10.09
N GLY A 635 -13.23 14.32 9.98
CA GLY A 635 -13.49 15.77 10.00
C GLY A 635 -14.21 16.18 11.28
N GLU A 636 -15.39 16.78 11.17
CA GLU A 636 -16.24 17.15 12.31
C GLU A 636 -17.29 16.09 12.67
N GLU A 637 -17.29 14.93 12.00
CA GLU A 637 -18.23 13.85 12.29
C GLU A 637 -17.85 13.09 13.56
N THR A 638 -18.86 12.50 14.22
CA THR A 638 -18.74 11.84 15.54
C THR A 638 -18.47 10.34 15.48
N GLY A 639 -18.35 9.77 14.26
CA GLY A 639 -18.02 8.36 14.03
C GLY A 639 -16.52 8.08 14.14
N PHE A 640 -16.08 6.91 13.69
CA PHE A 640 -14.66 6.57 13.59
C PHE A 640 -14.41 5.92 12.23
N ASP A 641 -13.19 6.05 11.73
CA ASP A 641 -12.75 5.28 10.57
C ASP A 641 -12.78 3.79 10.92
N ARG A 642 -13.15 2.96 9.95
CA ARG A 642 -13.27 1.49 10.12
C ARG A 642 -12.59 0.72 8.98
N VAL A 643 -11.82 1.44 8.17
CA VAL A 643 -11.31 0.98 6.88
C VAL A 643 -9.80 1.17 6.81
N ASN A 644 -9.27 2.29 7.32
CA ASN A 644 -7.87 2.66 7.17
C ASN A 644 -7.03 2.28 8.39
N ASN A 645 -5.80 1.82 8.16
CA ASN A 645 -4.77 1.64 9.20
C ASN A 645 -3.91 2.89 9.43
N VAL A 646 -4.40 4.03 8.93
CA VAL A 646 -3.84 5.36 9.14
C VAL A 646 -5.00 6.29 9.47
N GLU A 647 -4.93 6.93 10.62
CA GLU A 647 -5.90 7.92 11.05
C GLU A 647 -5.22 9.26 11.31
N GLN A 648 -5.79 10.34 10.79
CA GLN A 648 -5.25 11.69 10.98
C GLN A 648 -6.33 12.67 11.44
N ILE A 649 -5.94 13.55 12.36
CA ILE A 649 -6.72 14.72 12.76
C ILE A 649 -5.87 15.96 12.46
N THR A 650 -6.43 16.89 11.70
CA THR A 650 -5.89 18.25 11.56
C THR A 650 -6.88 19.23 12.17
N TRP A 651 -6.62 19.65 13.42
CA TRP A 651 -7.48 20.56 14.16
C TRP A 651 -6.96 21.99 14.02
N THR A 652 -7.57 22.77 13.13
CA THR A 652 -7.32 24.21 13.00
C THR A 652 -8.12 25.01 14.01
N ASN A 653 -7.58 26.15 14.49
CA ASN A 653 -8.21 26.95 15.55
C ASN A 653 -8.47 26.17 16.85
N ILE A 654 -7.59 25.23 17.21
CA ILE A 654 -7.72 24.48 18.46
C ILE A 654 -7.54 25.45 19.66
N PRO A 655 -8.37 25.37 20.72
CA PRO A 655 -8.23 26.20 21.91
C PRO A 655 -6.86 26.04 22.60
N GLU A 656 -6.36 27.12 23.20
CA GLU A 656 -5.15 27.05 24.04
C GLU A 656 -5.42 26.21 25.31
N GLY A 657 -4.38 25.53 25.81
CA GLY A 657 -4.46 24.68 27.00
C GLY A 657 -4.22 23.20 26.71
N GLU A 658 -4.70 22.34 27.60
CA GLU A 658 -4.50 20.89 27.47
C GLU A 658 -5.37 20.28 26.37
N ALA A 659 -4.76 19.44 25.55
CA ALA A 659 -5.43 18.50 24.66
C ALA A 659 -4.92 17.08 24.94
N GLN A 660 -5.83 16.10 24.90
CA GLN A 660 -5.56 14.69 25.10
C GLN A 660 -5.64 13.97 23.77
N ILE A 661 -4.56 13.30 23.37
CA ILE A 661 -4.54 12.36 22.26
C ILE A 661 -4.82 10.97 22.83
N VAL A 662 -5.85 10.30 22.34
CA VAL A 662 -6.30 8.98 22.79
C VAL A 662 -6.20 8.01 21.62
N VAL A 663 -5.55 6.87 21.86
CA VAL A 663 -5.53 5.74 20.94
C VAL A 663 -6.19 4.57 21.64
N SER A 664 -7.18 3.94 21.00
CA SER A 664 -7.88 2.80 21.59
C SER A 664 -8.12 1.68 20.59
N ALA A 665 -8.13 0.44 21.05
CA ALA A 665 -8.35 -0.73 20.19
C ALA A 665 -9.83 -1.09 20.14
N PHE A 666 -10.50 -0.71 19.06
CA PHE A 666 -11.88 -1.11 18.80
C PHE A 666 -11.94 -2.61 18.57
N ARG A 667 -11.31 -3.14 17.51
CA ARG A 667 -11.31 -4.58 17.18
C ARG A 667 -9.88 -5.09 17.11
N ILE A 668 -9.60 -6.19 17.80
CA ILE A 668 -8.37 -6.98 17.58
C ILE A 668 -8.83 -8.37 17.18
N THR A 669 -8.66 -8.73 15.90
CA THR A 669 -9.31 -9.92 15.31
C THR A 669 -8.87 -11.22 15.98
N ARG A 670 -7.58 -11.34 16.32
CA ARG A 670 -7.02 -12.51 17.01
C ARG A 670 -6.52 -12.16 18.41
N ASP A 671 -6.94 -12.93 19.41
CA ASP A 671 -6.60 -12.66 20.82
C ASP A 671 -5.10 -12.82 21.13
N ASP A 672 -4.40 -13.62 20.34
CA ASP A 672 -2.97 -13.91 20.43
C ASP A 672 -2.08 -12.89 19.68
N SER A 673 -2.70 -11.93 18.99
CA SER A 673 -2.02 -10.97 18.11
C SER A 673 -2.36 -9.52 18.47
N PRO A 674 -1.95 -9.02 19.65
CA PRO A 674 -2.19 -7.63 20.04
C PRO A 674 -1.46 -6.65 19.09
N GLN A 675 -1.98 -5.42 18.98
CA GLN A 675 -1.58 -4.48 17.93
C GLN A 675 -0.67 -3.35 18.46
N PRO A 676 0.63 -3.32 18.11
CA PRO A 676 1.46 -2.14 18.34
C PRO A 676 1.08 -1.01 17.37
N TYR A 677 1.41 0.23 17.72
CA TYR A 677 1.10 1.40 16.91
C TYR A 677 2.15 2.50 17.05
N ALA A 678 2.12 3.47 16.15
CA ALA A 678 2.88 4.70 16.26
C ALA A 678 1.94 5.90 16.16
N VAL A 679 2.11 6.88 17.05
CA VAL A 679 1.39 8.15 17.00
C VAL A 679 2.38 9.30 16.95
N VAL A 680 2.11 10.25 16.08
CA VAL A 680 2.94 11.45 15.84
C VAL A 680 2.05 12.66 15.96
N TRP A 681 2.53 13.72 16.60
CA TRP A 681 1.83 15.00 16.64
C TRP A 681 2.76 16.17 16.33
N SER A 682 2.16 17.23 15.79
CA SER A 682 2.84 18.50 15.57
C SER A 682 1.92 19.67 15.86
N ILE A 683 2.51 20.73 16.41
CA ILE A 683 1.83 21.95 16.79
C ILE A 683 2.37 23.07 15.93
N ASN A 684 1.47 23.81 15.28
CA ASN A 684 1.81 25.01 14.50
C ASN A 684 2.88 24.80 13.42
N ARG A 685 3.01 23.58 12.87
CA ARG A 685 3.77 23.34 11.63
C ARG A 685 2.96 23.85 10.42
N PRO A 686 3.62 24.25 9.32
CA PRO A 686 2.93 24.66 8.10
C PRO A 686 2.05 23.52 7.57
N LEU A 687 0.80 23.83 7.21
CA LEU A 687 -0.11 22.88 6.56
C LEU A 687 -0.07 22.98 5.03
N LYS A 688 0.39 24.11 4.49
CA LYS A 688 0.48 24.38 3.05
C LYS A 688 1.90 24.85 2.70
N PRO A 689 2.35 24.69 1.45
CA PRO A 689 3.58 25.34 0.98
C PRO A 689 3.50 26.85 1.24
N ARG A 690 4.65 27.46 1.58
CA ARG A 690 4.74 28.93 1.61
C ARG A 690 4.80 29.40 0.16
N VAL A 691 3.86 30.26 -0.23
CA VAL A 691 3.80 30.91 -1.54
C VAL A 691 4.92 31.93 -1.68
#